data_AF-A0AAI9SVI3-F1
#
_entry.id   AF-A0AAI9SVI3-F1
#
_cell.length_a   1.000
_cell.length_b   1.000
_cell.length_c   1.000
_cell.angle_alpha   90.00
_cell.angle_beta   90.00
_cell.angle_gamma   90.00
#
_symmetry.space_group_name_H-M   'P 1'
#
loop_
_entity.id
_entity.type
_entity.pdbx_description
1 polymer ?
#
loop_
_entity_poly.entity_id
_entity_poly.type
_entity_poly.pdbx_seq_one_letter_code
_entity_poly.pdbx_strand_id
1 'polypeptide(L)'
;MKVLLHFLVITSIATLANTYNFSANSSEFQYQGVSIGGWLVLEPYITPSLFKQTLASGESESDLPVDEYHFCKKLGQEEAQKRLTTHWSTFYNETDFQEIKQHGLNMVRLPIGYWAFEKLDNDPYVSGAQEYLDKAIEWSSKYGLKVLIDLHGAPNSQNGFDNSGLRNIGFPGWQNNTEFVDLTVRVLNQIYEKYGASNYSDVVLGIEVLNEPLGPVLNMTELKSFYFATYNNSREIQEVNNTIFFHDAFQPIGYWDEFFDNGEIGHFNKSLNRTGAPSTTIDSTFFNNLIVDHHHYEVFASSVADNITQHLVNIKNYANSIANETQRAIVGEWSAALTDCAPWLNGIGLGSRYEGTEPYTDYDRVGSCSAVNKNPQKWFKHQKKNYRKFIEMQLYQYTENTSGWIFWCWKTEGGGATTEWDFKQLAKLDIMPQPLDNYKYIKNGVDVSSSSSGTLQSNSVLSALLVMITFIMSVNVAIIGSGVVGSAFIRQLKNLKCKIAFNVVYLAKTSKIAHYSKDYKPVDLANLETAQVQPTLSLDDLVQFLKNAHRPTILVDNTSDETIANYYPTFIKQGISIATPNKKAFSSTLKIWNDIFTNAEQDGAGLVYHESTVGAGLPIIGPLKDLVLTGDKIETIEGIFSGTLSYIFNEFSTPEKSDVKFSDIVKKAKNLGYTEPDPRDDLNGLDVARKVTILARLSGFEVESPTSFPVESLIPKELEGVASASEFLQRLSEFDNEIQKTKDDAFENGKVLRFVGKVDFKNNKVSVEIGKYPFDHSFASLKGSDNVVAIKTERYPNPLIVQGAGAGSEVTAHGVLADTIKIAERIAN
;
A
#
# COMPACT_ATOMS: atom_id res chain seq x y z
N MET A 1 -57.06 -5.44 60.05
CA MET A 1 -58.42 -5.47 59.45
C MET A 1 -58.24 -5.64 57.94
N LYS A 2 -58.63 -6.81 57.41
CA LYS A 2 -58.88 -7.22 56.00
C LYS A 2 -58.03 -6.65 54.84
N VAL A 3 -57.13 -7.51 54.32
CA VAL A 3 -57.12 -8.12 52.96
C VAL A 3 -57.77 -7.33 51.80
N LEU A 4 -57.01 -7.03 50.74
CA LEU A 4 -57.22 -7.59 49.38
C LEU A 4 -56.02 -7.38 48.41
N LEU A 5 -55.76 -8.43 47.63
CA LEU A 5 -54.72 -8.69 46.62
C LEU A 5 -54.70 -7.73 45.40
N HIS A 6 -53.53 -7.53 44.76
CA HIS A 6 -53.11 -8.28 43.54
C HIS A 6 -51.69 -7.89 43.04
N PHE A 7 -50.99 -8.93 42.55
CA PHE A 7 -49.67 -8.92 41.90
C PHE A 7 -49.68 -8.22 40.52
N LEU A 8 -48.61 -7.49 40.18
CA LEU A 8 -47.72 -7.86 39.05
C LEU A 8 -46.39 -7.08 39.14
N VAL A 9 -45.28 -7.79 38.92
CA VAL A 9 -43.90 -7.30 38.91
C VAL A 9 -43.54 -6.82 37.50
N ILE A 10 -43.00 -5.59 37.40
CA ILE A 10 -42.11 -5.18 36.31
C ILE A 10 -40.92 -4.48 36.98
N THR A 11 -39.75 -5.09 36.85
CA THR A 11 -38.45 -4.54 37.25
C THR A 11 -37.94 -3.58 36.18
N SER A 12 -37.70 -2.32 36.54
CA SER A 12 -36.83 -1.40 35.80
C SER A 12 -35.63 -1.03 36.68
N ILE A 13 -34.44 -1.49 36.28
CA ILE A 13 -33.17 -1.02 36.81
C ILE A 13 -32.76 0.17 35.94
N ALA A 14 -32.79 1.38 36.50
CA ALA A 14 -32.21 2.56 35.89
C ALA A 14 -30.71 2.59 36.19
N THR A 15 -29.88 2.49 35.16
CA THR A 15 -28.44 2.72 35.21
C THR A 15 -28.17 4.23 35.29
N LEU A 16 -27.42 4.63 36.33
CA LEU A 16 -26.86 5.96 36.50
C LEU A 16 -25.75 6.17 35.47
N ALA A 17 -25.97 7.09 34.52
CA ALA A 17 -24.92 7.61 33.67
C ALA A 17 -24.07 8.61 34.47
N ASN A 18 -22.83 8.24 34.80
CA ASN A 18 -21.83 9.18 35.27
C ASN A 18 -21.42 10.07 34.08
N THR A 19 -21.70 11.36 34.21
CA THR A 19 -21.23 12.40 33.29
C THR A 19 -19.79 12.74 33.66
N TYR A 20 -18.84 12.32 32.82
CA TYR A 20 -17.45 12.76 32.90
C TYR A 20 -17.36 14.19 32.38
N ASN A 21 -17.02 15.15 33.25
CA ASN A 21 -16.75 16.53 32.86
C ASN A 21 -15.37 16.61 32.18
N PHE A 22 -15.35 17.07 30.93
CA PHE A 22 -14.19 17.20 30.05
C PHE A 22 -13.65 18.64 30.05
N SER A 23 -12.32 18.86 29.95
CA SER A 23 -11.71 20.21 29.91
C SER A 23 -11.09 20.62 28.57
N ALA A 24 -11.00 19.78 27.52
CA ALA A 24 -10.64 20.23 26.17
C ALA A 24 -10.97 19.19 25.08
N ASN A 25 -12.20 19.18 24.51
CA ASN A 25 -12.68 18.16 23.57
C ASN A 25 -11.70 17.94 22.40
N SER A 26 -11.03 16.77 22.37
CA SER A 26 -10.11 16.40 21.29
C SER A 26 -10.79 16.35 19.92
N SER A 27 -12.13 16.20 19.87
CA SER A 27 -12.93 16.25 18.65
C SER A 27 -12.91 17.61 17.94
N GLU A 28 -12.61 18.68 18.67
CA GLU A 28 -12.60 20.05 18.17
C GLU A 28 -11.20 20.69 18.23
N PHE A 29 -10.20 19.97 18.77
CA PHE A 29 -8.83 20.45 18.83
C PHE A 29 -8.19 20.42 17.42
N GLN A 30 -7.79 21.59 16.94
CA GLN A 30 -7.02 21.71 15.70
C GLN A 30 -5.53 21.68 16.02
N TYR A 31 -4.85 20.63 15.57
CA TYR A 31 -3.45 20.37 15.89
C TYR A 31 -2.54 21.34 15.11
N GLN A 32 -1.77 22.17 15.82
CA GLN A 32 -0.76 23.06 15.22
C GLN A 32 0.50 22.96 16.07
N GLY A 33 1.24 21.89 15.84
CA GLY A 33 2.32 21.46 16.71
C GLY A 33 3.69 21.41 16.06
N VAL A 34 4.67 21.04 16.89
CA VAL A 34 6.03 20.74 16.46
C VAL A 34 6.58 19.55 17.24
N SER A 35 7.39 18.72 16.60
CA SER A 35 8.04 17.58 17.25
C SER A 35 9.33 18.00 17.94
N ILE A 36 9.55 17.44 19.13
CA ILE A 36 10.76 17.61 19.95
C ILE A 36 11.76 16.49 19.58
N GLY A 37 12.10 16.44 18.28
CA GLY A 37 12.96 15.41 17.68
C GLY A 37 14.42 15.51 18.12
N GLY A 38 15.15 14.38 18.01
CA GLY A 38 16.56 14.27 18.38
C GLY A 38 16.89 14.46 19.87
N TRP A 39 15.88 14.46 20.76
CA TRP A 39 16.08 14.73 22.19
C TRP A 39 16.14 13.44 23.03
N LEU A 40 15.00 12.76 23.20
CA LEU A 40 14.89 11.53 24.01
C LEU A 40 15.16 10.27 23.19
N VAL A 41 15.22 10.42 21.85
CA VAL A 41 15.77 9.46 20.91
C VAL A 41 16.76 10.22 20.03
N LEU A 42 18.00 9.72 19.92
CA LEU A 42 19.04 10.38 19.13
C LEU A 42 18.89 10.09 17.64
N GLU A 43 18.97 11.16 16.86
CA GLU A 43 19.00 11.08 15.40
C GLU A 43 20.26 11.80 14.88
N PRO A 44 21.12 11.09 14.12
CA PRO A 44 22.41 11.62 13.68
C PRO A 44 22.34 12.95 12.96
N TYR A 45 21.34 13.15 12.10
CA TYR A 45 21.23 14.37 11.31
C TYR A 45 20.74 15.59 12.13
N ILE A 46 20.00 15.35 13.22
CA ILE A 46 19.51 16.40 14.13
C ILE A 46 20.63 16.85 15.07
N THR A 47 21.38 15.90 15.66
CA THR A 47 22.45 16.16 16.64
C THR A 47 23.80 15.56 16.22
N PRO A 48 24.33 15.93 15.03
CA PRO A 48 25.56 15.34 14.50
C PRO A 48 26.77 15.53 15.42
N SER A 49 26.77 16.53 16.30
CA SER A 49 27.90 16.77 17.20
C SER A 49 28.11 15.62 18.20
N LEU A 50 27.03 14.99 18.69
CA LEU A 50 27.10 13.86 19.63
C LEU A 50 27.82 12.67 19.00
N PHE A 51 27.44 12.34 17.77
CA PHE A 51 28.02 11.22 17.03
C PHE A 51 29.49 11.50 16.68
N LYS A 52 29.82 12.70 16.19
CA LYS A 52 31.21 13.08 15.88
C LYS A 52 32.14 12.99 17.08
N GLN A 53 31.66 13.32 18.27
CA GLN A 53 32.44 13.26 19.51
C GLN A 53 32.73 11.82 19.97
N THR A 54 32.16 10.80 19.34
CA THR A 54 32.47 9.40 19.65
C THR A 54 33.76 8.90 18.99
N LEU A 55 34.30 9.64 18.01
CA LEU A 55 35.51 9.25 17.31
C LEU A 55 36.75 9.39 18.19
N ALA A 56 37.51 8.30 18.29
CA ALA A 56 38.83 8.27 18.91
C ALA A 56 39.93 8.74 17.93
N SER A 57 41.13 9.02 18.44
CA SER A 57 42.28 9.40 17.62
C SER A 57 42.61 8.30 16.60
N GLY A 58 42.51 8.61 15.31
CA GLY A 58 42.77 7.68 14.21
C GLY A 58 41.53 7.00 13.62
N GLU A 59 40.34 7.23 14.21
CA GLU A 59 39.06 6.80 13.63
C GLU A 59 38.55 7.80 12.59
N SER A 60 37.67 7.33 11.71
CA SER A 60 37.08 8.08 10.60
C SER A 60 35.55 8.04 10.64
N GLU A 61 34.86 8.70 9.69
CA GLU A 61 33.40 8.71 9.67
C GLU A 61 32.77 7.31 9.53
N SER A 62 33.48 6.32 8.98
CA SER A 62 32.98 4.93 8.93
C SER A 62 32.90 4.26 10.29
N ASP A 63 33.58 4.82 11.30
CA ASP A 63 33.60 4.31 12.68
C ASP A 63 32.54 4.99 13.56
N LEU A 64 31.74 5.90 13.00
CA LEU A 64 30.65 6.53 13.72
C LEU A 64 29.56 5.49 14.05
N PRO A 65 29.00 5.50 15.26
CA PRO A 65 27.81 4.73 15.56
C PRO A 65 26.65 5.24 14.69
N VAL A 66 25.83 4.34 14.17
CA VAL A 66 24.83 4.68 13.15
C VAL A 66 23.45 5.03 13.71
N ASP A 67 23.24 4.84 15.00
CA ASP A 67 22.00 5.02 15.76
C ASP A 67 22.32 5.11 17.27
N GLU A 68 21.30 5.29 18.12
CA GLU A 68 21.46 5.38 19.57
C GLU A 68 21.94 4.06 20.22
N TYR A 69 21.50 2.91 19.69
CA TYR A 69 21.93 1.59 20.17
C TYR A 69 23.46 1.45 20.05
N HIS A 70 24.00 1.70 18.87
CA HIS A 70 25.43 1.63 18.59
C HIS A 70 26.20 2.76 19.29
N PHE A 71 25.59 3.93 19.49
CA PHE A 71 26.18 5.03 20.27
C PHE A 71 26.44 4.59 21.70
N CYS A 72 25.42 4.03 22.37
CA CYS A 72 25.57 3.56 23.74
C CYS A 72 26.50 2.36 23.82
N LYS A 73 26.45 1.46 22.84
CA LYS A 73 27.34 0.28 22.76
C LYS A 73 28.80 0.66 22.60
N LYS A 74 29.11 1.65 21.75
CA LYS A 74 30.47 2.11 21.50
C LYS A 74 31.07 2.83 22.71
N LEU A 75 30.29 3.67 23.38
CA LEU A 75 30.78 4.44 24.54
C LEU A 75 30.79 3.63 25.85
N GLY A 76 29.95 2.60 25.95
CA GLY A 76 29.67 1.92 27.20
C GLY A 76 28.75 2.72 28.12
N GLN A 77 28.18 2.04 29.12
CA GLN A 77 27.10 2.58 29.97
C GLN A 77 27.45 3.91 30.67
N GLU A 78 28.64 4.03 31.28
CA GLU A 78 29.01 5.21 32.07
C GLU A 78 29.15 6.49 31.22
N GLU A 79 29.92 6.42 30.13
CA GLU A 79 30.15 7.58 29.27
C GLU A 79 28.91 7.90 28.43
N ALA A 80 28.15 6.90 27.97
CA ALA A 80 26.86 7.11 27.32
C ALA A 80 25.88 7.83 28.26
N GLN A 81 25.73 7.38 29.51
CA GLN A 81 24.85 8.01 30.51
C GLN A 81 25.23 9.46 30.74
N LYS A 82 26.53 9.75 30.91
CA LYS A 82 27.01 11.11 31.15
C LYS A 82 26.72 12.04 29.96
N ARG A 83 26.98 11.59 28.73
CA ARG A 83 26.71 12.39 27.52
C ARG A 83 25.22 12.58 27.30
N LEU A 84 24.42 11.54 27.42
CA LEU A 84 22.97 11.61 27.24
C LEU A 84 22.31 12.46 28.33
N THR A 85 22.75 12.38 29.59
CA THR A 85 22.25 13.28 30.65
C THR A 85 22.57 14.76 30.34
N THR A 86 23.75 15.03 29.80
CA THR A 86 24.13 16.39 29.37
C THR A 86 23.26 16.84 28.19
N HIS A 87 23.06 15.96 27.20
CA HIS A 87 22.19 16.22 26.06
C HIS A 87 20.74 16.50 26.50
N TRP A 88 20.14 15.60 27.28
CA TRP A 88 18.77 15.74 27.75
C TRP A 88 18.55 17.03 28.55
N SER A 89 19.53 17.45 29.35
CA SER A 89 19.42 18.67 30.17
C SER A 89 19.69 19.98 29.43
N THR A 90 20.27 19.94 28.23
CA THR A 90 20.71 21.16 27.53
C THR A 90 20.12 21.32 26.13
N PHE A 91 19.84 20.23 25.43
CA PHE A 91 19.36 20.30 24.06
C PHE A 91 17.99 20.92 24.00
N TYR A 92 17.00 20.49 24.81
CA TYR A 92 15.77 21.25 25.05
C TYR A 92 15.70 21.73 26.50
N ASN A 93 15.17 22.93 26.67
CA ASN A 93 14.90 23.50 28.00
C ASN A 93 13.57 24.27 27.99
N GLU A 94 13.17 24.76 29.16
CA GLU A 94 11.90 25.49 29.34
C GLU A 94 11.72 26.67 28.36
N THR A 95 12.79 27.37 28.01
CA THR A 95 12.73 28.52 27.09
C THR A 95 12.25 28.09 25.71
N ASP A 96 12.58 26.87 25.26
CA ASP A 96 12.08 26.35 23.98
C ASP A 96 10.56 26.22 23.99
N PHE A 97 9.96 25.74 25.07
CA PHE A 97 8.50 25.59 25.21
C PHE A 97 7.81 26.95 25.27
N GLN A 98 8.43 27.91 25.95
CA GLN A 98 7.96 29.30 25.92
C GLN A 98 7.97 29.87 24.49
N GLU A 99 9.06 29.67 23.76
CA GLU A 99 9.21 30.14 22.38
C GLU A 99 8.24 29.44 21.42
N ILE A 100 8.03 28.12 21.55
CA ILE A 100 7.05 27.35 20.77
C ILE A 100 5.69 28.01 20.88
N LYS A 101 5.25 28.33 22.11
CA LYS A 101 3.99 29.02 22.35
C LYS A 101 3.97 30.42 21.71
N GLN A 102 5.07 31.17 21.81
CA GLN A 102 5.19 32.52 21.23
C GLN A 102 5.11 32.53 19.70
N HIS A 103 5.48 31.43 19.04
CA HIS A 103 5.35 31.27 17.58
C HIS A 103 3.94 30.82 17.14
N GLY A 104 2.97 30.80 18.07
CA GLY A 104 1.57 30.50 17.80
C GLY A 104 1.23 29.02 17.80
N LEU A 105 2.17 28.14 18.14
CA LEU A 105 1.93 26.70 18.23
C LEU A 105 1.15 26.35 19.51
N ASN A 106 0.39 25.26 19.46
CA ASN A 106 -0.50 24.83 20.53
C ASN A 106 -0.20 23.43 21.09
N MET A 107 0.72 22.69 20.47
CA MET A 107 1.08 21.34 20.87
C MET A 107 2.57 21.03 20.63
N VAL A 108 3.09 20.09 21.40
CA VAL A 108 4.35 19.39 21.13
C VAL A 108 4.14 17.87 21.02
N ARG A 109 4.81 17.23 20.06
CA ARG A 109 4.97 15.76 19.98
C ARG A 109 6.31 15.37 20.61
N LEU A 110 6.29 14.39 21.50
CA LEU A 110 7.44 13.97 22.31
C LEU A 110 7.82 12.51 21.98
N PRO A 111 8.69 12.29 20.97
CA PRO A 111 9.28 10.99 20.70
C PRO A 111 10.05 10.44 21.91
N ILE A 112 9.79 9.19 22.30
CA ILE A 112 10.52 8.50 23.36
C ILE A 112 10.70 7.01 23.03
N GLY A 113 11.90 6.48 23.26
CA GLY A 113 12.20 5.05 23.03
C GLY A 113 11.76 4.16 24.19
N TYR A 114 11.46 2.88 23.92
CA TYR A 114 11.03 1.93 24.94
C TYR A 114 12.02 1.80 26.12
N TRP A 115 13.32 1.95 25.84
CA TRP A 115 14.41 1.84 26.80
C TRP A 115 14.39 2.90 27.91
N ALA A 116 13.58 3.94 27.75
CA ALA A 116 13.33 4.92 28.81
C ALA A 116 12.51 4.33 29.98
N PHE A 117 11.76 3.25 29.75
CA PHE A 117 10.85 2.62 30.71
C PHE A 117 11.34 1.23 31.12
N GLU A 118 11.59 0.37 30.15
CA GLU A 118 12.02 -1.02 30.37
C GLU A 118 13.00 -1.43 29.26
N LYS A 119 14.00 -2.25 29.59
CA LYS A 119 15.06 -2.69 28.66
C LYS A 119 15.13 -4.20 28.59
N LEU A 120 15.61 -4.72 27.47
CA LEU A 120 16.08 -6.11 27.38
C LEU A 120 17.41 -6.26 28.15
N ASP A 121 17.71 -7.47 28.62
CA ASP A 121 18.90 -7.75 29.44
C ASP A 121 20.22 -7.32 28.78
N ASN A 122 20.30 -7.42 27.45
CA ASN A 122 21.50 -7.11 26.67
C ASN A 122 21.45 -5.75 25.97
N ASP A 123 20.47 -4.90 26.30
CA ASP A 123 20.37 -3.58 25.67
C ASP A 123 21.51 -2.67 26.11
N PRO A 124 22.22 -2.03 25.16
CA PRO A 124 23.27 -1.07 25.47
C PRO A 124 22.70 0.29 25.90
N TYR A 125 21.40 0.54 25.70
CA TYR A 125 20.76 1.80 26.05
C TYR A 125 20.94 2.16 27.52
N VAL A 126 20.88 3.46 27.80
CA VAL A 126 20.89 4.02 29.14
C VAL A 126 19.51 4.54 29.51
N SER A 127 19.21 4.60 30.81
CA SER A 127 17.90 5.01 31.32
C SER A 127 17.93 6.46 31.83
N GLY A 128 16.75 7.05 32.07
CA GLY A 128 16.63 8.40 32.65
C GLY A 128 15.94 9.44 31.75
N ALA A 129 15.75 9.15 30.46
CA ALA A 129 15.01 10.02 29.53
C ALA A 129 13.58 10.34 30.02
N GLN A 130 12.94 9.41 30.75
CA GLN A 130 11.59 9.60 31.31
C GLN A 130 11.49 10.82 32.26
N GLU A 131 12.55 11.17 33.00
CA GLU A 131 12.55 12.35 33.87
C GLU A 131 12.48 13.67 33.07
N TYR A 132 13.00 13.66 31.85
CA TYR A 132 12.99 14.81 30.96
C TYR A 132 11.66 14.92 30.19
N LEU A 133 11.03 13.77 29.89
CA LEU A 133 9.63 13.74 29.44
C LEU A 133 8.72 14.41 30.49
N ASP A 134 8.87 14.09 31.78
CA ASP A 134 8.10 14.72 32.86
C ASP A 134 8.29 16.25 32.90
N LYS A 135 9.53 16.73 32.76
CA LYS A 135 9.84 18.18 32.69
C LYS A 135 9.22 18.85 31.47
N ALA A 136 9.24 18.20 30.31
CA ALA A 136 8.61 18.72 29.10
C ALA A 136 7.10 18.86 29.26
N ILE A 137 6.45 17.91 29.92
CA ILE A 137 5.02 17.98 30.25
C ILE A 137 4.76 19.14 31.23
N GLU A 138 5.60 19.33 32.25
CA GLU A 138 5.51 20.47 33.18
C GLU A 138 5.63 21.82 32.44
N TRP A 139 6.64 21.97 31.58
CA TRP A 139 6.83 23.18 30.78
C TRP A 139 5.67 23.41 29.81
N SER A 140 5.16 22.35 29.18
CA SER A 140 3.99 22.43 28.29
C SER A 140 2.76 22.93 29.04
N SER A 141 2.48 22.36 30.21
CA SER A 141 1.39 22.80 31.09
C SER A 141 1.52 24.29 31.45
N LYS A 142 2.72 24.72 31.86
CA LYS A 142 3.01 26.11 32.23
C LYS A 142 2.71 27.12 31.11
N TYR A 143 2.98 26.76 29.85
CA TYR A 143 2.77 27.66 28.70
C TYR A 143 1.48 27.38 27.92
N GLY A 144 0.63 26.46 28.40
CA GLY A 144 -0.63 26.10 27.73
C GLY A 144 -0.40 25.47 26.35
N LEU A 145 0.58 24.57 26.27
CA LEU A 145 0.80 23.65 25.16
C LEU A 145 0.24 22.28 25.53
N LYS A 146 -0.42 21.61 24.58
CA LYS A 146 -0.82 20.22 24.70
C LYS A 146 0.33 19.29 24.33
N VAL A 147 0.28 18.05 24.80
CA VAL A 147 1.33 17.04 24.57
C VAL A 147 0.75 15.82 23.88
N LEU A 148 1.44 15.38 22.83
CA LEU A 148 1.34 14.04 22.28
C LEU A 148 2.60 13.26 22.71
N ILE A 149 2.44 12.19 23.48
CA ILE A 149 3.54 11.28 23.83
C ILE A 149 3.61 10.21 22.75
N ASP A 150 4.79 9.99 22.19
CA ASP A 150 4.99 9.09 21.05
C ASP A 150 6.01 7.99 21.39
N LEU A 151 5.57 6.73 21.41
CA LEU A 151 6.48 5.60 21.52
C LEU A 151 7.21 5.41 20.18
N HIS A 152 8.39 6.00 20.10
CA HIS A 152 9.08 6.21 18.84
C HIS A 152 9.96 5.02 18.40
N GLY A 153 10.33 4.16 19.36
CA GLY A 153 11.17 2.99 19.11
C GLY A 153 10.70 1.79 19.90
N ALA A 154 10.49 0.66 19.22
CA ALA A 154 10.20 -0.64 19.83
C ALA A 154 11.44 -1.55 19.87
N PRO A 155 11.47 -2.58 20.74
CA PRO A 155 12.59 -3.50 20.83
C PRO A 155 12.87 -4.16 19.48
N ASN A 156 14.15 -4.20 19.12
CA ASN A 156 14.64 -4.71 17.84
C ASN A 156 14.08 -4.01 16.58
N SER A 157 13.53 -2.81 16.75
CA SER A 157 13.02 -1.90 15.71
C SER A 157 11.81 -2.38 14.91
N GLN A 158 10.81 -1.51 14.84
CA GLN A 158 9.60 -1.66 14.03
C GLN A 158 9.77 -1.26 12.57
N ASN A 159 10.87 -0.59 12.20
CA ASN A 159 11.06 -0.06 10.84
C ASN A 159 12.48 -0.22 10.27
N GLY A 160 13.47 -0.51 11.11
CA GLY A 160 14.87 -0.58 10.71
C GLY A 160 15.53 0.77 10.45
N PHE A 161 14.87 1.88 10.79
CA PHE A 161 15.41 3.23 10.69
C PHE A 161 16.22 3.59 11.95
N ASP A 162 17.16 4.53 11.83
CA ASP A 162 17.94 5.01 12.99
C ASP A 162 17.07 5.74 14.02
N ASN A 163 15.99 6.42 13.59
CA ASN A 163 15.01 7.06 14.46
C ASN A 163 14.31 6.09 15.45
N SER A 164 14.27 4.79 15.16
CA SER A 164 13.74 3.79 16.11
C SER A 164 14.72 3.42 17.23
N GLY A 165 15.95 3.93 17.18
CA GLY A 165 17.06 3.61 18.08
C GLY A 165 17.98 2.50 17.57
N LEU A 166 17.51 1.63 16.67
CA LEU A 166 18.30 0.54 16.09
C LEU A 166 18.08 0.43 14.58
N ARG A 167 19.11 0.80 13.81
CA ARG A 167 19.08 0.76 12.35
C ARG A 167 19.35 -0.65 11.83
N ASN A 168 18.42 -1.16 11.04
CA ASN A 168 18.56 -2.38 10.24
C ASN A 168 17.75 -2.22 8.94
N ILE A 169 18.32 -1.46 8.00
CA ILE A 169 17.62 -0.92 6.82
C ILE A 169 16.88 -2.03 6.05
N GLY A 170 15.55 -1.90 5.97
CA GLY A 170 14.68 -2.82 5.23
C GLY A 170 14.34 -4.14 5.95
N PHE A 171 14.89 -4.38 7.14
CA PHE A 171 14.71 -5.62 7.90
C PHE A 171 14.36 -5.34 9.37
N PRO A 172 13.19 -4.75 9.67
CA PRO A 172 12.76 -4.56 11.05
C PRO A 172 12.66 -5.89 11.78
N GLY A 173 13.01 -5.90 13.06
CA GLY A 173 13.14 -7.10 13.86
C GLY A 173 12.11 -7.25 14.98
N TRP A 174 11.23 -6.26 15.16
CA TRP A 174 10.28 -6.18 16.26
C TRP A 174 9.31 -7.38 16.35
N GLN A 175 8.77 -7.86 15.22
CA GLN A 175 7.84 -9.00 15.20
C GLN A 175 8.53 -10.36 15.14
N ASN A 176 9.86 -10.42 15.10
CA ASN A 176 10.59 -11.69 14.98
C ASN A 176 10.62 -12.50 16.29
N ASN A 177 10.28 -11.88 17.42
CA ASN A 177 10.23 -12.53 18.73
C ASN A 177 9.07 -11.93 19.55
N THR A 178 8.23 -12.79 20.11
CA THR A 178 7.10 -12.39 20.94
C THR A 178 7.52 -11.57 22.15
N GLU A 179 8.73 -11.79 22.69
CA GLU A 179 9.27 -11.01 23.81
C GLU A 179 9.36 -9.51 23.49
N PHE A 180 9.69 -9.15 22.25
CA PHE A 180 9.82 -7.75 21.82
C PHE A 180 8.46 -7.06 21.77
N VAL A 181 7.45 -7.74 21.21
CA VAL A 181 6.07 -7.25 21.16
C VAL A 181 5.49 -7.16 22.58
N ASP A 182 5.71 -8.18 23.42
CA ASP A 182 5.25 -8.19 24.81
C ASP A 182 5.90 -7.08 25.64
N LEU A 183 7.19 -6.81 25.44
CA LEU A 183 7.88 -5.68 26.08
C LEU A 183 7.30 -4.34 25.61
N THR A 184 6.99 -4.21 24.32
CA THR A 184 6.34 -3.01 23.79
C THR A 184 4.98 -2.77 24.45
N VAL A 185 4.16 -3.82 24.61
CA VAL A 185 2.88 -3.74 25.32
C VAL A 185 3.06 -3.34 26.78
N ARG A 186 4.06 -3.90 27.48
CA ARG A 186 4.35 -3.53 28.88
C ARG A 186 4.76 -2.07 29.02
N VAL A 187 5.60 -1.57 28.12
CA VAL A 187 6.01 -0.16 28.10
C VAL A 187 4.82 0.75 27.84
N LEU A 188 3.96 0.42 26.87
CA LEU A 188 2.72 1.18 26.63
C LEU A 188 1.81 1.18 27.85
N ASN A 189 1.66 0.06 28.55
CA ASN A 189 0.89 0.01 29.79
C ASN A 189 1.48 0.94 30.86
N GLN A 190 2.81 1.01 31.01
CA GLN A 190 3.46 1.98 31.93
C GLN A 190 3.19 3.44 31.50
N ILE A 191 3.19 3.72 30.21
CA ILE A 191 2.85 5.05 29.65
C ILE A 191 1.39 5.39 29.97
N TYR A 192 0.46 4.46 29.74
CA TYR A 192 -0.97 4.62 30.05
C TYR A 192 -1.22 4.83 31.55
N GLU A 193 -0.59 4.03 32.41
CA GLU A 193 -0.73 4.14 33.87
C GLU A 193 -0.25 5.50 34.37
N LYS A 194 0.92 5.97 33.88
CA LYS A 194 1.51 7.21 34.37
C LYS A 194 0.85 8.45 33.74
N TYR A 195 0.80 8.53 32.42
CA TYR A 195 0.41 9.72 31.69
C TYR A 195 -1.09 9.76 31.31
N GLY A 196 -1.79 8.64 31.52
CA GLY A 196 -3.25 8.58 31.52
C GLY A 196 -3.88 8.83 32.89
N ALA A 197 -3.09 9.22 33.89
CA ALA A 197 -3.60 9.63 35.20
C ALA A 197 -4.24 11.03 35.14
N SER A 198 -5.23 11.25 36.01
CA SER A 198 -6.03 12.48 36.05
C SER A 198 -5.22 13.76 36.28
N ASN A 199 -4.04 13.70 36.89
CA ASN A 199 -3.17 14.87 37.07
C ASN A 199 -2.51 15.35 35.76
N TYR A 200 -2.55 14.57 34.69
CA TYR A 200 -2.02 14.94 33.37
C TYR A 200 -3.11 15.34 32.37
N SER A 201 -4.38 15.23 32.73
CA SER A 201 -5.54 15.39 31.82
C SER A 201 -5.61 16.74 31.11
N ASP A 202 -5.07 17.78 31.74
CA ASP A 202 -5.10 19.14 31.19
C ASP A 202 -3.95 19.40 30.21
N VAL A 203 -2.95 18.51 30.11
CA VAL A 203 -1.74 18.73 29.29
C VAL A 203 -1.49 17.60 28.28
N VAL A 204 -1.53 16.34 28.72
CA VAL A 204 -1.39 15.18 27.80
C VAL A 204 -2.73 15.00 27.09
N LEU A 205 -2.75 15.30 25.80
CA LEU A 205 -3.95 15.17 24.97
C LEU A 205 -4.03 13.80 24.30
N GLY A 206 -2.88 13.24 23.95
CA GLY A 206 -2.83 11.96 23.27
C GLY A 206 -1.55 11.17 23.46
N ILE A 207 -1.66 9.90 23.10
CA ILE A 207 -0.58 8.92 23.14
C ILE A 207 -0.57 8.19 21.79
N GLU A 208 0.56 8.25 21.10
CA GLU A 208 0.83 7.47 19.89
C GLU A 208 1.43 6.12 20.27
N VAL A 209 0.79 5.07 19.77
CA VAL A 209 1.06 3.69 20.19
C VAL A 209 2.40 3.21 19.66
N LEU A 210 2.73 3.53 18.42
CA LEU A 210 4.00 3.17 17.81
C LEU A 210 4.25 4.01 16.57
N ASN A 211 5.36 4.75 16.56
CA ASN A 211 5.81 5.51 15.41
C ASN A 211 6.19 4.60 14.24
N GLU A 212 5.74 4.94 13.02
CA GLU A 212 6.26 4.41 11.76
C GLU A 212 6.51 2.88 11.69
N PRO A 213 5.63 1.98 12.15
CA PRO A 213 5.83 0.55 11.86
C PRO A 213 5.86 0.33 10.35
N LEU A 214 6.91 -0.34 9.83
CA LEU A 214 7.12 -0.47 8.39
C LEU A 214 6.20 -1.55 7.78
N GLY A 215 4.93 -1.20 7.62
CA GLY A 215 3.86 -2.09 7.20
C GLY A 215 4.15 -2.98 5.97
N PRO A 216 4.83 -2.48 4.90
CA PRO A 216 5.16 -3.31 3.74
C PRO A 216 6.02 -4.54 4.01
N VAL A 217 6.75 -4.58 5.12
CA VAL A 217 7.62 -5.72 5.50
C VAL A 217 7.24 -6.36 6.83
N LEU A 218 6.31 -5.76 7.58
CA LEU A 218 5.75 -6.33 8.80
C LEU A 218 4.52 -7.19 8.50
N ASN A 219 4.17 -8.07 9.45
CA ASN A 219 2.90 -8.77 9.42
C ASN A 219 1.78 -7.81 9.87
N MET A 220 1.01 -7.29 8.90
CA MET A 220 -0.10 -6.37 9.15
C MET A 220 -1.22 -6.99 10.02
N THR A 221 -1.38 -8.31 9.99
CA THR A 221 -2.34 -9.02 10.88
C THR A 221 -1.89 -8.90 12.34
N GLU A 222 -0.61 -9.12 12.60
CA GLU A 222 -0.06 -8.98 13.96
C GLU A 222 -0.05 -7.52 14.42
N LEU A 223 0.24 -6.56 13.52
CA LEU A 223 0.17 -5.13 13.84
C LEU A 223 -1.26 -4.71 14.20
N LYS A 224 -2.27 -5.10 13.41
CA LYS A 224 -3.70 -4.88 13.72
C LYS A 224 -4.08 -5.48 15.08
N SER A 225 -3.58 -6.68 15.39
CA SER A 225 -3.79 -7.34 16.68
C SER A 225 -3.19 -6.55 17.85
N PHE A 226 -1.96 -6.07 17.66
CA PHE A 226 -1.25 -5.26 18.64
C PHE A 226 -1.96 -3.92 18.88
N TYR A 227 -2.37 -3.21 17.83
CA TYR A 227 -3.16 -1.99 17.92
C TYR A 227 -4.49 -2.20 18.65
N PHE A 228 -5.23 -3.26 18.30
CA PHE A 228 -6.46 -3.59 19.01
C PHE A 228 -6.23 -3.86 20.51
N ALA A 229 -5.24 -4.69 20.84
CA ALA A 229 -4.94 -5.04 22.22
C ALA A 229 -4.49 -3.82 23.04
N THR A 230 -3.61 -2.99 22.48
CA THR A 230 -3.10 -1.78 23.16
C THR A 230 -4.14 -0.68 23.28
N TYR A 231 -5.06 -0.56 22.31
CA TYR A 231 -6.23 0.30 22.44
C TYR A 231 -7.12 -0.14 23.61
N ASN A 232 -7.42 -1.43 23.74
CA ASN A 232 -8.20 -1.93 24.88
C ASN A 232 -7.50 -1.66 26.21
N ASN A 233 -6.20 -1.97 26.31
CA ASN A 233 -5.42 -1.65 27.50
C ASN A 233 -5.51 -0.14 27.81
N SER A 234 -5.43 0.73 26.80
CA SER A 234 -5.53 2.18 27.00
C SER A 234 -6.88 2.61 27.58
N ARG A 235 -7.96 1.90 27.25
CA ARG A 235 -9.31 2.20 27.75
C ARG A 235 -9.57 1.61 29.14
N GLU A 236 -8.86 0.53 29.48
CA GLU A 236 -8.95 -0.12 30.79
C GLU A 236 -8.04 0.53 31.85
N ILE A 237 -6.84 0.96 31.45
CA ILE A 237 -5.78 1.41 32.36
C ILE A 237 -5.88 2.90 32.68
N GLN A 238 -6.16 3.74 31.68
CA GLN A 238 -6.11 5.19 31.86
C GLN A 238 -7.29 5.69 32.70
N GLU A 239 -7.02 6.59 33.64
CA GLU A 239 -8.06 7.31 34.39
C GLU A 239 -8.82 8.31 33.51
N VAL A 240 -8.16 8.76 32.42
CA VAL A 240 -8.72 9.72 31.46
C VAL A 240 -8.80 9.14 30.06
N ASN A 241 -9.74 9.66 29.28
CA ASN A 241 -9.94 9.27 27.90
C ASN A 241 -8.99 10.07 26.98
N ASN A 242 -7.68 9.83 27.06
CA ASN A 242 -6.71 10.40 26.12
C ASN A 242 -6.98 9.92 24.69
N THR A 243 -6.67 10.76 23.71
CA THR A 243 -6.74 10.38 22.29
C THR A 243 -5.63 9.38 21.96
N ILE A 244 -5.98 8.28 21.31
CA ILE A 244 -5.01 7.28 20.89
C ILE A 244 -4.66 7.50 19.42
N PHE A 245 -3.37 7.54 19.12
CA PHE A 245 -2.86 7.72 17.76
C PHE A 245 -2.28 6.40 17.25
N PHE A 246 -2.70 6.03 16.04
CA PHE A 246 -2.07 4.96 15.28
C PHE A 246 -1.40 5.56 14.06
N HIS A 247 -0.09 5.38 13.93
CA HIS A 247 0.59 5.68 12.67
C HIS A 247 0.05 4.78 11.55
N ASP A 248 -0.06 5.34 10.35
CA ASP A 248 -0.66 4.72 9.17
C ASP A 248 0.07 3.47 8.62
N ALA A 249 1.25 3.18 9.18
CA ALA A 249 2.14 2.08 8.82
C ALA A 249 2.58 2.08 7.33
N PHE A 250 2.71 3.28 6.75
CA PHE A 250 2.99 3.51 5.33
C PHE A 250 1.97 2.88 4.39
N GLN A 251 0.74 2.64 4.88
CA GLN A 251 -0.34 2.12 4.06
C GLN A 251 -0.98 3.24 3.26
N PRO A 252 -1.62 2.93 2.11
CA PRO A 252 -2.39 3.93 1.37
C PRO A 252 -3.48 4.57 2.23
N ILE A 253 -3.73 5.86 2.02
CA ILE A 253 -4.84 6.61 2.63
C ILE A 253 -6.17 5.84 2.43
N GLY A 254 -6.94 5.69 3.50
CA GLY A 254 -8.17 4.90 3.58
C GLY A 254 -7.98 3.42 3.94
N TYR A 255 -6.73 2.93 4.06
CA TYR A 255 -6.47 1.53 4.41
C TYR A 255 -7.08 1.12 5.76
N TRP A 256 -7.05 2.02 6.74
CA TRP A 256 -7.49 1.72 8.10
C TRP A 256 -9.01 1.86 8.29
N ASP A 257 -9.73 2.44 7.33
CA ASP A 257 -11.19 2.62 7.41
C ASP A 257 -11.90 1.29 7.65
N GLU A 258 -11.55 0.24 6.91
CA GLU A 258 -12.16 -1.09 7.07
C GLU A 258 -11.86 -1.71 8.45
N PHE A 259 -10.65 -1.51 8.97
CA PHE A 259 -10.26 -2.00 10.30
C PHE A 259 -11.10 -1.34 11.40
N PHE A 260 -11.38 -0.05 11.27
CA PHE A 260 -12.15 0.71 12.26
C PHE A 260 -13.66 0.55 12.11
N ASP A 261 -14.17 0.50 10.88
CA ASP A 261 -15.61 0.51 10.60
C ASP A 261 -16.26 -0.86 10.74
N ASN A 262 -15.55 -1.91 10.29
CA ASN A 262 -16.11 -3.25 10.16
C ASN A 262 -15.52 -4.26 11.15
N GLY A 263 -14.53 -3.83 11.95
CA GLY A 263 -13.90 -4.67 12.95
C GLY A 263 -13.47 -6.01 12.37
N GLU A 264 -12.51 -6.01 11.43
CA GLU A 264 -11.86 -7.20 10.87
C GLU A 264 -11.16 -8.05 11.95
N ILE A 265 -11.89 -8.55 12.95
CA ILE A 265 -11.36 -9.19 14.16
C ILE A 265 -12.07 -10.54 14.40
N GLY A 266 -13.06 -10.90 13.59
CA GLY A 266 -13.73 -12.20 13.61
C GLY A 266 -12.80 -13.42 13.49
N HIS A 267 -11.54 -13.22 13.08
CA HIS A 267 -10.50 -14.26 12.99
C HIS A 267 -9.37 -14.15 14.02
N PHE A 268 -9.32 -13.09 14.84
CA PHE A 268 -8.10 -12.70 15.58
C PHE A 268 -8.06 -13.21 17.02
N ASN A 269 -9.16 -13.74 17.55
CA ASN A 269 -9.24 -14.27 18.92
C ASN A 269 -8.52 -15.64 19.10
N LYS A 270 -7.79 -16.13 18.08
CA LYS A 270 -7.07 -17.41 18.11
C LYS A 270 -5.55 -17.31 18.14
N SER A 271 -4.94 -16.21 17.71
CA SER A 271 -3.47 -16.09 17.62
C SER A 271 -2.83 -15.56 18.91
N LEU A 272 -3.55 -14.77 19.70
CA LEU A 272 -3.15 -14.43 21.06
C LEU A 272 -3.75 -15.47 22.00
N ASN A 273 -2.94 -16.42 22.45
CA ASN A 273 -3.30 -17.51 23.39
C ASN A 273 -3.71 -16.99 24.79
N ARG A 274 -4.61 -15.99 24.87
CA ARG A 274 -5.19 -15.50 26.13
C ARG A 274 -6.54 -16.19 26.32
N THR A 275 -6.51 -17.30 27.04
CA THR A 275 -7.71 -18.00 27.50
C THR A 275 -8.55 -17.06 28.38
N GLY A 276 -9.65 -16.51 27.83
CA GLY A 276 -10.70 -15.86 28.62
C GLY A 276 -11.28 -14.54 28.11
N ALA A 277 -10.84 -13.99 26.97
CA ALA A 277 -11.46 -12.76 26.44
C ALA A 277 -12.85 -13.06 25.84
N PRO A 278 -13.93 -12.39 26.28
CA PRO A 278 -15.25 -12.57 25.68
C PRO A 278 -15.23 -12.20 24.20
N SER A 279 -16.12 -12.83 23.41
CA SER A 279 -16.43 -12.44 22.04
C SER A 279 -17.01 -11.01 22.04
N THR A 280 -16.16 -9.99 22.00
CA THR A 280 -16.60 -8.60 21.91
C THR A 280 -17.10 -8.33 20.50
N THR A 281 -18.38 -8.01 20.37
CA THR A 281 -18.94 -7.50 19.12
C THR A 281 -18.33 -6.13 18.87
N ILE A 282 -17.56 -5.98 17.80
CA ILE A 282 -17.01 -4.71 17.37
C ILE A 282 -18.06 -4.08 16.46
N ASP A 283 -18.57 -2.92 16.85
CA ASP A 283 -19.35 -2.05 15.98
C ASP A 283 -18.56 -0.77 15.68
N SER A 284 -19.09 0.08 14.80
CA SER A 284 -18.45 1.32 14.36
C SER A 284 -18.23 2.36 15.48
N THR A 285 -18.66 2.08 16.72
CA THR A 285 -18.44 2.96 17.88
C THR A 285 -17.34 2.46 18.82
N PHE A 286 -16.76 1.29 18.55
CA PHE A 286 -15.76 0.68 19.41
C PHE A 286 -14.49 1.53 19.56
N PHE A 287 -13.95 2.00 18.43
CA PHE A 287 -12.82 2.92 18.39
C PHE A 287 -13.31 4.35 18.58
N ASN A 288 -13.48 4.73 19.84
CA ASN A 288 -13.79 6.09 20.26
C ASN A 288 -12.51 6.84 20.61
N ASN A 289 -12.45 8.13 20.28
CA ASN A 289 -11.32 9.02 20.55
C ASN A 289 -9.98 8.47 20.04
N LEU A 290 -9.96 8.10 18.77
CA LEU A 290 -8.81 7.60 18.02
C LEU A 290 -8.54 8.52 16.83
N ILE A 291 -7.25 8.70 16.49
CA ILE A 291 -6.80 9.46 15.33
C ILE A 291 -5.76 8.64 14.55
N VAL A 292 -5.84 8.68 13.22
CA VAL A 292 -4.78 8.17 12.34
C VAL A 292 -3.70 9.24 12.20
N ASP A 293 -2.46 8.85 12.46
CA ASP A 293 -1.31 9.70 12.20
C ASP A 293 -0.70 9.38 10.82
N HIS A 294 -0.69 10.38 9.95
CA HIS A 294 -0.03 10.33 8.66
C HIS A 294 1.26 11.14 8.65
N HIS A 295 2.32 10.56 8.10
CA HIS A 295 3.57 11.26 7.85
C HIS A 295 3.69 11.61 6.36
N HIS A 296 4.04 12.86 6.04
CA HIS A 296 4.15 13.31 4.65
C HIS A 296 5.47 14.02 4.34
N TYR A 297 6.25 13.39 3.47
CA TYR A 297 7.51 13.90 2.95
C TYR A 297 7.62 13.65 1.45
N GLU A 298 8.21 14.60 0.70
CA GLU A 298 8.40 14.48 -0.75
C GLU A 298 9.89 14.36 -1.16
N VAL A 299 10.74 13.86 -0.26
CA VAL A 299 12.20 13.82 -0.45
C VAL A 299 12.84 12.42 -0.39
N PHE A 300 12.10 11.41 0.09
CA PHE A 300 12.62 10.04 0.28
C PHE A 300 12.31 9.08 -0.89
N ALA A 301 11.80 9.62 -2.00
CA ALA A 301 11.43 8.89 -3.21
C ALA A 301 11.70 9.75 -4.45
N SER A 302 11.21 9.32 -5.61
CA SER A 302 11.38 10.03 -6.89
C SER A 302 10.77 11.44 -6.92
N SER A 303 9.86 11.76 -5.99
CA SER A 303 9.30 13.10 -5.81
C SER A 303 10.36 14.16 -5.47
N VAL A 304 11.55 13.77 -5.01
CA VAL A 304 12.67 14.70 -4.79
C VAL A 304 13.12 15.44 -6.08
N ALA A 305 12.74 14.91 -7.25
CA ALA A 305 12.98 15.52 -8.56
C ALA A 305 11.83 16.41 -9.05
N ASP A 306 10.70 16.45 -8.33
CA ASP A 306 9.55 17.26 -8.72
C ASP A 306 9.89 18.76 -8.65
N ASN A 307 9.26 19.55 -9.53
CA ASN A 307 9.38 21.00 -9.44
C ASN A 307 8.38 21.56 -8.41
N ILE A 308 8.56 22.82 -8.01
CA ILE A 308 7.68 23.44 -6.99
C ILE A 308 6.20 23.37 -7.35
N THR A 309 5.80 23.50 -8.61
CA THR A 309 4.38 23.41 -8.99
C THR A 309 3.83 22.01 -8.72
N GLN A 310 4.62 20.97 -9.03
CA GLN A 310 4.22 19.60 -8.80
C GLN A 310 4.13 19.27 -7.30
N HIS A 311 5.11 19.71 -6.49
CA HIS A 311 5.02 19.59 -5.03
C HIS A 311 3.72 20.22 -4.47
N LEU A 312 3.35 21.42 -4.91
CA LEU A 312 2.11 22.06 -4.45
C LEU A 312 0.84 21.27 -4.82
N VAL A 313 0.84 20.60 -5.98
CA VAL A 313 -0.25 19.71 -6.41
C VAL A 313 -0.29 18.44 -5.56
N ASN A 314 0.88 17.84 -5.29
CA ASN A 314 1.02 16.65 -4.46
C ASN A 314 0.44 16.91 -3.05
N ILE A 315 0.84 17.99 -2.38
CA ILE A 315 0.29 18.40 -1.07
C ILE A 315 -1.24 18.51 -1.09
N LYS A 316 -1.81 19.18 -2.10
CA LYS A 316 -3.27 19.35 -2.21
C LYS A 316 -3.98 18.00 -2.38
N ASN A 317 -3.45 17.13 -3.23
CA ASN A 317 -4.05 15.82 -3.49
C ASN A 317 -3.95 14.90 -2.27
N TYR A 318 -2.84 14.98 -1.53
CA TYR A 318 -2.61 14.24 -0.32
C TYR A 318 -3.63 14.62 0.76
N ALA A 319 -3.71 15.90 1.12
CA ALA A 319 -4.63 16.39 2.14
C ALA A 319 -6.11 16.15 1.77
N ASN A 320 -6.49 16.34 0.50
CA ASN A 320 -7.83 16.01 0.01
C ASN A 320 -8.15 14.51 0.10
N SER A 321 -7.14 13.64 -0.02
CA SER A 321 -7.35 12.20 0.14
C SER A 321 -7.66 11.86 1.60
N ILE A 322 -6.91 12.44 2.55
CA ILE A 322 -7.13 12.25 3.99
C ILE A 322 -8.54 12.72 4.39
N ALA A 323 -9.03 13.82 3.82
CA ALA A 323 -10.38 14.31 4.09
C ALA A 323 -11.52 13.32 3.75
N ASN A 324 -11.24 12.26 2.98
CA ASN A 324 -12.21 11.23 2.63
C ASN A 324 -12.14 9.98 3.53
N GLU A 325 -11.17 9.89 4.44
CA GLU A 325 -11.10 8.79 5.40
C GLU A 325 -12.28 8.84 6.37
N THR A 326 -12.70 7.66 6.85
CA THR A 326 -13.81 7.57 7.80
C THR A 326 -13.37 7.94 9.20
N GLN A 327 -12.10 7.70 9.54
CA GLN A 327 -11.51 8.18 10.77
C GLN A 327 -10.87 9.55 10.69
N ARG A 328 -10.85 10.23 11.84
CA ARG A 328 -10.12 11.48 11.98
C ARG A 328 -8.63 11.22 11.82
N ALA A 329 -7.97 12.10 11.08
CA ALA A 329 -6.54 12.02 10.86
C ALA A 329 -5.85 13.37 11.03
N ILE A 330 -4.55 13.32 11.34
CA ILE A 330 -3.63 14.47 11.32
C ILE A 330 -2.46 14.17 10.38
N VAL A 331 -1.70 15.21 10.03
CA VAL A 331 -0.36 15.04 9.48
C VAL A 331 0.66 15.22 10.62
N GLY A 332 0.98 14.17 11.36
CA GLY A 332 1.81 14.22 12.57
C GLY A 332 3.30 14.40 12.30
N GLU A 333 3.74 14.21 11.05
CA GLU A 333 5.05 14.65 10.62
C GLU A 333 5.08 15.19 9.19
N TRP A 334 5.74 16.33 9.01
CA TRP A 334 6.08 16.95 7.72
C TRP A 334 7.20 17.97 7.91
N SER A 335 7.89 18.37 6.83
CA SER A 335 8.96 19.38 6.91
C SER A 335 8.92 20.39 5.76
N ALA A 336 9.87 21.33 5.75
CA ALA A 336 10.05 22.24 4.64
C ALA A 336 10.95 21.65 3.53
N ALA A 337 11.43 20.43 3.68
CA ALA A 337 12.43 19.85 2.79
C ALA A 337 11.90 19.67 1.38
N LEU A 338 12.68 20.17 0.41
CA LEU A 338 12.53 19.88 -1.02
C LEU A 338 13.68 19.00 -1.52
N THR A 339 14.62 18.67 -0.64
CA THR A 339 15.78 17.82 -0.94
C THR A 339 16.08 16.91 0.26
N ASP A 340 16.77 15.80 0.02
CA ASP A 340 17.31 14.94 1.07
C ASP A 340 18.80 15.24 1.36
N CYS A 341 19.18 16.53 1.29
CA CYS A 341 20.57 16.98 1.37
C CYS A 341 21.13 17.19 2.79
N ALA A 342 20.25 17.16 3.79
CA ALA A 342 20.69 17.28 5.18
C ALA A 342 21.68 16.15 5.50
N PRO A 343 22.88 16.46 6.05
CA PRO A 343 23.88 15.44 6.31
C PRO A 343 23.35 14.34 7.22
N TRP A 344 23.50 13.09 6.80
CA TRP A 344 23.03 11.90 7.52
C TRP A 344 21.52 11.78 7.68
N LEU A 345 20.72 12.53 6.92
CA LEU A 345 19.26 12.40 6.93
C LEU A 345 18.82 11.00 6.52
N ASN A 346 19.47 10.41 5.50
CA ASN A 346 19.23 9.03 5.10
C ASN A 346 19.95 8.01 6.01
N GLY A 347 20.65 8.48 7.06
CA GLY A 347 21.48 7.69 7.95
C GLY A 347 22.99 7.88 7.72
N ILE A 348 23.78 7.65 8.77
CA ILE A 348 25.26 7.70 8.69
C ILE A 348 25.77 6.69 7.67
N GLY A 349 26.67 7.15 6.80
CA GLY A 349 27.27 6.36 5.73
C GLY A 349 26.44 6.29 4.44
N LEU A 350 25.26 6.90 4.39
CA LEU A 350 24.41 6.93 3.21
C LEU A 350 24.39 8.33 2.57
N GLY A 351 24.37 8.35 1.24
CA GLY A 351 24.30 9.56 0.42
C GLY A 351 22.89 10.15 0.35
N SER A 352 22.66 10.98 -0.67
CA SER A 352 21.38 11.60 -1.02
C SER A 352 20.93 11.21 -2.43
N ARG A 353 19.61 11.07 -2.60
CA ARG A 353 18.94 10.91 -3.89
C ARG A 353 19.07 12.18 -4.74
N TYR A 354 18.97 13.35 -4.11
CA TYR A 354 19.07 14.64 -4.81
C TYR A 354 20.40 14.82 -5.55
N GLU A 355 21.51 14.34 -4.98
CA GLU A 355 22.84 14.38 -5.61
C GLU A 355 23.20 13.10 -6.40
N GLY A 356 22.39 12.04 -6.32
CA GLY A 356 22.63 10.75 -6.97
C GLY A 356 23.85 10.03 -6.38
N THR A 357 23.95 9.98 -5.05
CA THR A 357 25.11 9.43 -4.33
C THR A 357 24.76 8.12 -3.61
N GLU A 358 25.72 7.21 -3.54
CA GLU A 358 25.55 5.84 -3.01
C GLU A 358 24.78 5.81 -1.68
N PRO A 359 23.76 4.96 -1.52
CA PRO A 359 23.31 3.88 -2.42
C PRO A 359 22.36 4.32 -3.55
N TYR A 360 22.06 5.61 -3.68
CA TYR A 360 21.03 6.13 -4.57
C TYR A 360 21.56 6.49 -5.97
N THR A 361 22.41 5.63 -6.52
CA THR A 361 23.04 5.85 -7.85
C THR A 361 22.11 5.53 -9.01
N ASP A 362 20.95 4.94 -8.73
CA ASP A 362 19.83 4.71 -9.65
C ASP A 362 18.92 5.93 -9.83
N TYR A 363 19.05 6.96 -8.98
CA TYR A 363 18.32 8.22 -9.11
C TYR A 363 19.05 9.19 -10.04
N ASP A 364 18.29 9.83 -10.93
CA ASP A 364 18.82 10.95 -11.72
C ASP A 364 19.23 12.10 -10.79
N ARG A 365 20.48 12.56 -10.94
CA ARG A 365 20.98 13.69 -10.18
C ARG A 365 20.15 14.95 -10.46
N VAL A 366 19.44 15.42 -9.45
CA VAL A 366 18.59 16.63 -9.51
C VAL A 366 19.42 17.90 -9.32
N GLY A 367 20.37 17.87 -8.37
CA GLY A 367 21.19 19.04 -8.04
C GLY A 367 22.42 18.71 -7.21
N SER A 368 22.95 19.71 -6.49
CA SER A 368 24.06 19.51 -5.55
C SER A 368 23.67 19.94 -4.15
N CYS A 369 23.91 19.07 -3.17
CA CYS A 369 23.66 19.38 -1.78
C CYS A 369 24.56 20.50 -1.24
N SER A 370 25.73 20.71 -1.86
CA SER A 370 26.59 21.87 -1.56
C SER A 370 25.91 23.22 -1.81
N ALA A 371 24.88 23.29 -2.66
CA ALA A 371 24.12 24.51 -2.91
C ALA A 371 23.04 24.76 -1.87
N VAL A 372 22.42 23.69 -1.37
CA VAL A 372 21.37 23.70 -0.34
C VAL A 372 21.97 23.91 1.04
N ASN A 373 23.05 23.20 1.36
CA ASN A 373 23.73 23.22 2.66
C ASN A 373 24.51 24.51 2.94
N LYS A 374 24.43 25.50 2.04
CA LYS A 374 24.93 26.86 2.31
C LYS A 374 24.09 27.49 3.40
N ASN A 375 24.70 28.42 4.13
CA ASN A 375 23.96 29.31 5.03
C ASN A 375 22.69 29.85 4.33
N PRO A 376 21.48 29.60 4.87
CA PRO A 376 20.21 29.97 4.25
C PRO A 376 20.06 31.46 3.96
N GLN A 377 20.82 32.31 4.66
CA GLN A 377 20.89 33.73 4.33
C GLN A 377 21.40 33.98 2.90
N LYS A 378 22.21 33.06 2.37
CA LYS A 378 22.76 33.07 1.01
C LYS A 378 21.92 32.29 -0.01
N TRP A 379 20.80 31.68 0.38
CA TRP A 379 19.88 31.06 -0.59
C TRP A 379 19.34 32.10 -1.56
N PHE A 380 19.17 31.70 -2.82
CA PHE A 380 18.63 32.58 -3.84
C PHE A 380 17.20 32.99 -3.51
N LYS A 381 16.79 34.20 -3.93
CA LYS A 381 15.42 34.70 -3.69
C LYS A 381 14.34 33.73 -4.21
N HIS A 382 14.58 33.08 -5.35
CA HIS A 382 13.64 32.11 -5.89
C HIS A 382 13.57 30.82 -5.06
N GLN A 383 14.68 30.35 -4.48
CA GLN A 383 14.69 29.20 -3.57
C GLN A 383 13.87 29.49 -2.33
N LYS A 384 14.12 30.63 -1.65
CA LYS A 384 13.33 31.04 -0.48
C LYS A 384 11.84 31.16 -0.79
N LYS A 385 11.49 31.69 -1.97
CA LYS A 385 10.10 31.76 -2.45
C LYS A 385 9.48 30.37 -2.61
N ASN A 386 10.21 29.39 -3.16
CA ASN A 386 9.72 28.03 -3.33
C ASN A 386 9.49 27.33 -1.98
N TYR A 387 10.44 27.40 -1.06
CA TYR A 387 10.26 26.88 0.30
C TYR A 387 9.05 27.51 0.99
N ARG A 388 8.90 28.84 0.89
CA ARG A 388 7.76 29.54 1.46
C ARG A 388 6.44 29.05 0.86
N LYS A 389 6.35 28.90 -0.47
CA LYS A 389 5.14 28.37 -1.12
C LYS A 389 4.80 26.97 -0.65
N PHE A 390 5.80 26.10 -0.58
CA PHE A 390 5.63 24.71 -0.18
C PHE A 390 5.08 24.63 1.25
N ILE A 391 5.69 25.36 2.20
CA ILE A 391 5.21 25.45 3.58
C ILE A 391 3.81 26.04 3.67
N GLU A 392 3.52 27.15 2.99
CA GLU A 392 2.19 27.76 3.01
C GLU A 392 1.10 26.81 2.48
N MET A 393 1.41 26.03 1.45
CA MET A 393 0.47 25.05 0.92
C MET A 393 0.23 23.92 1.90
N GLN A 394 1.29 23.40 2.54
CA GLN A 394 1.18 22.37 3.58
C GLN A 394 0.32 22.87 4.75
N LEU A 395 0.67 24.03 5.31
CA LEU A 395 -0.09 24.65 6.40
C LEU A 395 -1.55 24.86 6.04
N TYR A 396 -1.84 25.43 4.86
CA TYR A 396 -3.22 25.65 4.41
C TYR A 396 -3.96 24.32 4.28
N GLN A 397 -3.41 23.36 3.51
CA GLN A 397 -4.14 22.14 3.17
C GLN A 397 -4.32 21.23 4.37
N TYR A 398 -3.32 21.09 5.24
CA TYR A 398 -3.45 20.26 6.44
C TYR A 398 -4.40 20.91 7.46
N THR A 399 -4.40 22.23 7.60
CA THR A 399 -5.35 22.92 8.50
C THR A 399 -6.80 22.78 8.02
N GLU A 400 -7.05 22.90 6.72
CA GLU A 400 -8.42 22.91 6.17
C GLU A 400 -9.01 21.52 5.91
N ASN A 401 -8.18 20.52 5.62
CA ASN A 401 -8.65 19.20 5.17
C ASN A 401 -8.34 18.05 6.13
N THR A 402 -7.62 18.29 7.22
CA THR A 402 -7.36 17.28 8.27
C THR A 402 -7.65 17.88 9.66
N SER A 403 -7.43 17.11 10.73
CA SER A 403 -7.53 17.65 12.09
C SER A 403 -6.36 18.59 12.45
N GLY A 404 -5.32 18.68 11.61
CA GLY A 404 -4.18 19.56 11.81
C GLY A 404 -2.86 18.89 11.47
N TRP A 405 -1.77 19.47 11.98
CA TRP A 405 -0.42 19.13 11.59
C TRP A 405 0.60 19.32 12.72
N ILE A 406 1.71 18.58 12.64
CA ILE A 406 2.85 18.70 13.55
C ILE A 406 4.14 18.73 12.71
N PHE A 407 4.89 19.82 12.81
CA PHE A 407 6.11 20.01 12.00
C PHE A 407 7.29 19.23 12.59
N TRP A 408 8.03 18.52 11.74
CA TRP A 408 9.28 17.85 12.07
C TRP A 408 10.49 18.68 11.61
N CYS A 409 11.24 19.34 12.51
CA CYS A 409 11.15 19.40 13.97
C CYS A 409 11.42 20.84 14.50
N TRP A 410 11.39 21.05 15.82
CA TRP A 410 11.58 22.40 16.39
C TRP A 410 12.95 23.00 16.10
N LYS A 411 14.02 22.20 16.25
CA LYS A 411 15.40 22.65 16.03
C LYS A 411 16.38 21.51 15.75
N THR A 412 17.49 21.86 15.11
CA THR A 412 18.61 20.98 14.74
C THR A 412 19.96 21.66 15.00
N GLU A 413 21.06 20.90 15.12
CA GLU A 413 22.42 21.46 15.27
C GLU A 413 23.11 21.80 13.94
N GLY A 414 22.65 21.22 12.83
CA GLY A 414 23.32 21.31 11.51
C GLY A 414 23.34 22.71 10.87
N GLY A 415 22.74 23.69 11.54
CA GLY A 415 22.74 25.08 11.13
C GLY A 415 22.16 25.24 9.73
N GLY A 416 22.96 25.78 8.79
CA GLY A 416 22.47 25.95 7.42
C GLY A 416 22.19 24.66 6.65
N ALA A 417 22.79 23.54 7.06
CA ALA A 417 22.69 22.27 6.34
C ALA A 417 21.41 21.48 6.69
N THR A 418 20.72 21.84 7.76
CA THR A 418 19.52 21.15 8.26
C THR A 418 18.31 22.10 8.34
N THR A 419 18.42 23.31 7.77
CA THR A 419 17.37 24.34 7.87
C THR A 419 16.02 23.88 7.35
N GLU A 420 15.99 22.98 6.36
CA GLU A 420 14.76 22.36 5.85
C GLU A 420 13.93 21.64 6.92
N TRP A 421 14.56 21.27 8.03
CA TRP A 421 14.03 20.46 9.14
C TRP A 421 13.95 21.23 10.47
N ASP A 422 14.23 22.55 10.45
CA ASP A 422 14.38 23.39 11.64
C ASP A 422 13.34 24.51 11.65
N PHE A 423 12.24 24.30 12.37
CA PHE A 423 11.13 25.27 12.46
C PHE A 423 11.63 26.64 12.90
N LYS A 424 12.44 26.68 13.98
CA LYS A 424 12.93 27.91 14.60
C LYS A 424 13.78 28.73 13.62
N GLN A 425 14.62 28.07 12.83
CA GLN A 425 15.43 28.72 11.82
C GLN A 425 14.60 29.19 10.62
N LEU A 426 13.64 28.40 10.15
CA LEU A 426 12.74 28.78 9.07
C LEU A 426 11.88 30.00 9.44
N ALA A 427 11.41 30.07 10.69
CA ALA A 427 10.67 31.22 11.22
C ALA A 427 11.55 32.48 11.26
N LYS A 428 12.78 32.36 11.77
CA LYS A 428 13.76 33.47 11.77
C LYS A 428 14.10 33.99 10.37
N LEU A 429 13.98 33.14 9.35
CA LEU A 429 14.24 33.49 7.94
C LEU A 429 13.00 34.03 7.21
N ASP A 430 11.84 34.11 7.88
CA ASP A 430 10.55 34.46 7.27
C ASP A 430 10.18 33.52 6.10
N ILE A 431 10.61 32.25 6.22
CA ILE A 431 10.23 31.14 5.34
C ILE A 431 9.07 30.37 5.97
N MET A 432 9.11 30.07 7.28
CA MET A 432 7.90 29.64 8.02
C MET A 432 7.03 30.87 8.31
N PRO A 433 5.71 30.86 8.02
CA PRO A 433 4.82 31.99 8.32
C PRO A 433 4.77 32.36 9.79
N GLN A 434 4.83 33.66 10.05
CA GLN A 434 4.62 34.26 11.37
C GLN A 434 3.73 35.53 11.21
N PRO A 435 2.52 35.57 11.79
CA PRO A 435 1.78 34.41 12.35
C PRO A 435 1.57 33.29 11.31
N LEU A 436 1.20 32.09 11.78
CA LEU A 436 1.17 30.87 10.94
C LEU A 436 0.23 30.96 9.72
N ASP A 437 -0.77 31.81 9.77
CA ASP A 437 -1.74 32.07 8.69
C ASP A 437 -1.33 33.22 7.74
N ASN A 438 -0.14 33.79 7.92
CA ASN A 438 0.38 34.89 7.10
C ASN A 438 0.88 34.40 5.73
N TYR A 439 -0.05 33.95 4.88
CA TYR A 439 0.27 33.44 3.55
C TYR A 439 0.53 34.56 2.54
N LYS A 440 1.71 34.54 1.91
CA LYS A 440 2.17 35.50 0.89
C LYS A 440 1.85 35.03 -0.52
N TYR A 441 1.89 33.72 -0.77
CA TYR A 441 1.79 33.13 -2.10
C TYR A 441 0.58 32.23 -2.25
N ILE A 442 0.08 31.63 -1.17
CA ILE A 442 -1.10 30.78 -1.20
C ILE A 442 -2.34 31.56 -0.74
N LYS A 443 -3.39 31.58 -1.57
CA LYS A 443 -4.70 32.14 -1.23
C LYS A 443 -5.77 31.13 -1.62
N ASN A 444 -6.64 30.79 -0.67
CA ASN A 444 -7.69 29.79 -0.84
C ASN A 444 -7.17 28.45 -1.42
N GLY A 445 -6.00 28.00 -0.95
CA GLY A 445 -5.36 26.76 -1.42
C GLY A 445 -4.79 26.82 -2.84
N VAL A 446 -4.52 28.02 -3.39
CA VAL A 446 -3.97 28.22 -4.75
C VAL A 446 -2.78 29.18 -4.72
N ASP A 447 -1.73 28.89 -5.51
CA ASP A 447 -0.59 29.79 -5.72
C ASP A 447 -0.97 30.99 -6.60
N VAL A 448 -0.99 32.19 -6.01
CA VAL A 448 -1.35 33.46 -6.69
C VAL A 448 -0.14 34.23 -7.22
N SER A 449 1.07 33.71 -7.08
CA SER A 449 2.30 34.45 -7.36
C SER A 449 2.61 34.66 -8.86
N SER A 450 1.74 34.19 -9.76
CA SER A 450 1.78 34.41 -11.20
C SER A 450 1.01 35.67 -11.67
N SER A 451 0.35 36.38 -10.75
CA SER A 451 -0.61 37.46 -11.08
C SER A 451 -0.06 38.90 -11.03
N SER A 452 1.26 39.11 -10.90
CA SER A 452 1.81 40.46 -10.71
C SER A 452 3.01 40.80 -11.61
N SER A 453 2.73 41.29 -12.84
CA SER A 453 3.55 42.32 -13.51
C SER A 453 2.90 42.86 -14.81
N GLY A 454 2.53 44.14 -14.84
CA GLY A 454 2.58 44.98 -16.05
C GLY A 454 1.27 45.25 -16.81
N THR A 455 0.75 46.47 -16.65
CA THR A 455 -0.26 47.18 -17.47
C THR A 455 -0.06 47.08 -19.00
N LEU A 456 -1.16 46.84 -19.75
CA LEU A 456 -1.61 47.68 -20.88
C LEU A 456 -3.01 47.25 -21.42
N GLN A 457 -3.60 48.20 -22.14
CA GLN A 457 -5.00 48.41 -22.48
C GLN A 457 -5.68 47.38 -23.39
N SER A 458 -7.01 47.35 -23.25
CA SER A 458 -8.06 47.02 -24.24
C SER A 458 -7.60 46.54 -25.63
N ASN A 459 -7.85 45.27 -25.92
CA ASN A 459 -8.79 44.86 -26.98
C ASN A 459 -9.03 43.34 -26.93
N SER A 460 -10.28 43.00 -26.61
CA SER A 460 -11.07 41.88 -27.12
C SER A 460 -10.36 40.63 -27.68
N VAL A 461 -10.55 39.52 -26.96
CA VAL A 461 -10.90 38.18 -27.50
C VAL A 461 -9.77 37.26 -28.00
N LEU A 462 -8.49 37.67 -28.04
CA LEU A 462 -7.42 36.78 -28.56
C LEU A 462 -6.30 36.34 -27.60
N SER A 463 -6.29 36.79 -26.34
CA SER A 463 -5.23 36.45 -25.37
C SER A 463 -5.64 35.50 -24.25
N ALA A 464 -6.86 34.96 -24.27
CA ALA A 464 -7.30 33.90 -23.36
C ALA A 464 -6.88 32.48 -23.80
N LEU A 465 -6.13 32.36 -24.91
CA LEU A 465 -5.81 31.06 -25.54
C LEU A 465 -4.36 30.59 -25.33
N LEU A 466 -3.55 31.27 -24.52
CA LEU A 466 -2.17 30.86 -24.22
C LEU A 466 -1.90 30.77 -22.70
N VAL A 467 -2.88 30.24 -21.96
CA VAL A 467 -2.70 29.78 -20.58
C VAL A 467 -1.90 28.47 -20.64
N MET A 468 -0.85 28.39 -19.82
CA MET A 468 0.04 27.24 -19.61
C MET A 468 -0.58 25.88 -19.99
N ILE A 469 -0.18 25.33 -21.13
CA ILE A 469 -0.30 23.90 -21.38
C ILE A 469 0.78 23.23 -20.54
N THR A 470 0.49 22.97 -19.27
CA THR A 470 1.06 21.78 -18.61
C THR A 470 0.58 20.61 -19.45
N PHE A 471 1.47 19.99 -20.23
CA PHE A 471 1.15 18.75 -20.93
C PHE A 471 0.89 17.69 -19.87
N ILE A 472 -0.38 17.52 -19.48
CA ILE A 472 -0.81 16.32 -18.78
C ILE A 472 -0.66 15.20 -19.81
N MET A 473 0.38 14.40 -19.64
CA MET A 473 0.54 13.11 -20.32
C MET A 473 -0.78 12.36 -20.16
N SER A 474 -1.41 12.03 -21.28
CA SER A 474 -2.70 11.34 -21.21
C SER A 474 -2.92 10.45 -22.41
N VAL A 475 -3.63 9.37 -22.14
CA VAL A 475 -3.98 8.34 -23.10
C VAL A 475 -5.48 8.22 -23.20
N ASN A 476 -5.94 7.80 -24.37
CA ASN A 476 -7.32 7.40 -24.56
C ASN A 476 -7.47 5.93 -24.18
N VAL A 477 -8.60 5.60 -23.57
CA VAL A 477 -8.97 4.24 -23.19
C VAL A 477 -10.27 3.88 -23.90
N ALA A 478 -10.27 2.77 -24.62
CA ALA A 478 -11.46 2.17 -25.22
C ALA A 478 -11.77 0.87 -24.50
N ILE A 479 -12.87 0.83 -23.74
CA ILE A 479 -13.25 -0.34 -22.95
C ILE A 479 -14.30 -1.14 -23.73
N ILE A 480 -14.03 -2.42 -23.95
CA ILE A 480 -15.03 -3.38 -24.42
C ILE A 480 -15.32 -4.39 -23.32
N GLY A 481 -16.60 -4.52 -22.96
CA GLY A 481 -17.05 -5.41 -21.91
C GLY A 481 -17.12 -4.71 -20.56
N SER A 482 -18.33 -4.51 -20.06
CA SER A 482 -18.63 -4.04 -18.70
C SER A 482 -19.28 -5.15 -17.86
N GLY A 483 -18.86 -6.40 -18.07
CA GLY A 483 -19.29 -7.55 -17.28
C GLY A 483 -18.70 -7.53 -15.86
N VAL A 484 -18.53 -8.71 -15.26
CA VAL A 484 -18.00 -8.86 -13.90
C VAL A 484 -16.60 -8.22 -13.75
N VAL A 485 -15.64 -8.61 -14.60
CA VAL A 485 -14.28 -8.04 -14.60
C VAL A 485 -14.29 -6.59 -15.11
N GLY A 486 -15.01 -6.31 -16.20
CA GLY A 486 -15.05 -4.97 -16.78
C GLY A 486 -15.62 -3.90 -15.84
N SER A 487 -16.64 -4.23 -15.06
CA SER A 487 -17.18 -3.32 -14.04
C SER A 487 -16.19 -3.08 -12.90
N ALA A 488 -15.46 -4.11 -12.46
CA ALA A 488 -14.38 -3.97 -11.48
C ALA A 488 -13.25 -3.09 -12.04
N PHE A 489 -12.83 -3.31 -13.29
CA PHE A 489 -11.84 -2.47 -13.97
C PHE A 489 -12.27 -1.00 -14.02
N ILE A 490 -13.54 -0.73 -14.37
CA ILE A 490 -14.06 0.66 -14.38
C ILE A 490 -14.03 1.28 -12.97
N ARG A 491 -14.40 0.54 -11.92
CA ARG A 491 -14.30 1.03 -10.53
C ARG A 491 -12.87 1.34 -10.14
N GLN A 492 -11.93 0.44 -10.43
CA GLN A 492 -10.52 0.64 -10.11
C GLN A 492 -9.91 1.79 -10.92
N LEU A 493 -10.27 1.92 -12.20
CA LEU A 493 -9.85 3.04 -13.05
C LEU A 493 -10.37 4.39 -12.54
N LYS A 494 -11.61 4.46 -12.03
CA LYS A 494 -12.16 5.67 -11.40
C LYS A 494 -11.38 6.11 -10.16
N ASN A 495 -10.84 5.15 -9.43
CA ASN A 495 -10.09 5.37 -8.19
C ASN A 495 -8.57 5.39 -8.43
N LEU A 496 -8.13 5.34 -9.69
CA LEU A 496 -6.72 5.28 -10.05
C LEU A 496 -6.02 6.60 -9.72
N LYS A 497 -4.98 6.53 -8.88
CA LYS A 497 -4.05 7.64 -8.63
C LYS A 497 -2.82 7.45 -9.52
N CYS A 498 -2.77 8.11 -10.67
CA CYS A 498 -1.65 8.02 -11.62
C CYS A 498 -1.29 9.40 -12.20
N LYS A 499 0.00 9.63 -12.51
CA LYS A 499 0.50 10.86 -13.16
C LYS A 499 -0.05 11.02 -14.59
N ILE A 500 -0.45 9.92 -15.24
CA ILE A 500 -1.04 9.89 -16.58
C ILE A 500 -2.56 9.93 -16.47
N ALA A 501 -3.21 10.84 -17.21
CA ALA A 501 -4.67 10.86 -17.28
C ALA A 501 -5.20 9.81 -18.27
N PHE A 502 -6.18 9.03 -17.84
CA PHE A 502 -6.83 7.98 -18.64
C PHE A 502 -8.21 8.46 -19.09
N ASN A 503 -8.32 8.85 -20.35
CA ASN A 503 -9.54 9.39 -20.93
C ASN A 503 -10.35 8.24 -21.55
N VAL A 504 -11.42 7.77 -20.89
CA VAL A 504 -12.29 6.75 -21.50
C VAL A 504 -13.08 7.39 -22.64
N VAL A 505 -12.66 7.16 -23.89
CA VAL A 505 -13.29 7.76 -25.09
C VAL A 505 -14.31 6.84 -25.75
N TYR A 506 -14.30 5.56 -25.37
CA TYR A 506 -15.25 4.55 -25.84
C TYR A 506 -15.51 3.53 -24.73
N LEU A 507 -16.78 3.23 -24.46
CA LEU A 507 -17.21 2.19 -23.53
C LEU A 507 -18.35 1.38 -24.15
N ALA A 508 -18.06 0.17 -24.63
CA ALA A 508 -19.09 -0.77 -25.08
C ALA A 508 -19.66 -1.55 -23.89
N LYS A 509 -20.90 -1.22 -23.51
CA LYS A 509 -21.64 -1.88 -22.43
C LYS A 509 -22.16 -3.24 -22.87
N THR A 510 -22.61 -3.33 -24.12
CA THR A 510 -23.09 -4.59 -24.74
C THR A 510 -22.68 -4.62 -26.23
N SER A 511 -23.01 -5.71 -26.92
CA SER A 511 -22.85 -5.80 -28.38
C SER A 511 -23.71 -4.82 -29.18
N LYS A 512 -24.67 -4.12 -28.54
CA LYS A 512 -25.59 -3.18 -29.19
C LYS A 512 -25.46 -1.74 -28.70
N ILE A 513 -24.97 -1.54 -27.48
CA ILE A 513 -24.97 -0.26 -26.77
C ILE A 513 -23.55 0.11 -26.34
N ALA A 514 -23.13 1.32 -26.70
CA ALA A 514 -21.87 1.93 -26.28
C ALA A 514 -22.05 3.40 -25.88
N HIS A 515 -21.07 3.93 -25.15
CA HIS A 515 -20.92 5.36 -24.84
C HIS A 515 -19.66 5.88 -25.51
N TYR A 516 -19.80 6.87 -26.38
CA TYR A 516 -18.70 7.59 -27.01
C TYR A 516 -19.22 8.88 -27.64
N SER A 517 -18.31 9.81 -27.93
CA SER A 517 -18.63 11.02 -28.69
C SER A 517 -17.69 11.16 -29.89
N LYS A 518 -18.18 11.78 -30.97
CA LYS A 518 -17.38 11.98 -32.20
C LYS A 518 -16.18 12.91 -32.01
N ASP A 519 -16.23 13.75 -30.97
CA ASP A 519 -15.16 14.67 -30.59
C ASP A 519 -14.22 14.10 -29.50
N TYR A 520 -14.33 12.79 -29.19
CA TYR A 520 -13.49 12.09 -28.21
C TYR A 520 -13.52 12.70 -26.80
N LYS A 521 -14.66 13.30 -26.41
CA LYS A 521 -14.87 13.71 -25.02
C LYS A 521 -14.91 12.47 -24.13
N PRO A 522 -14.21 12.49 -22.97
CA PRO A 522 -14.27 11.39 -22.04
C PRO A 522 -15.71 11.09 -21.60
N VAL A 523 -16.03 9.80 -21.52
CA VAL A 523 -17.28 9.29 -20.94
C VAL A 523 -17.25 9.56 -19.45
N ASP A 524 -18.33 10.16 -18.93
CA ASP A 524 -18.50 10.37 -17.49
C ASP A 524 -18.78 9.03 -16.79
N LEU A 525 -17.71 8.45 -16.22
CA LEU A 525 -17.79 7.18 -15.48
C LEU A 525 -18.50 7.33 -14.11
N ALA A 526 -18.70 8.56 -13.61
CA ALA A 526 -19.46 8.79 -12.38
C ALA A 526 -20.97 8.66 -12.63
N ASN A 527 -21.45 9.07 -13.81
CA ASN A 527 -22.88 9.13 -14.13
C ASN A 527 -23.27 8.34 -15.39
N LEU A 528 -22.75 7.11 -15.54
CA LEU A 528 -22.98 6.25 -16.72
C LEU A 528 -24.46 6.02 -17.07
N GLU A 529 -25.36 6.04 -16.10
CA GLU A 529 -26.81 5.86 -16.33
C GLU A 529 -27.44 7.03 -17.09
N THR A 530 -26.86 8.23 -16.97
CA THR A 530 -27.33 9.46 -17.63
C THR A 530 -26.51 9.80 -18.89
N ALA A 531 -25.41 9.08 -19.12
CA ALA A 531 -24.54 9.30 -20.27
C ALA A 531 -25.24 8.94 -21.59
N GLN A 532 -24.99 9.74 -22.64
CA GLN A 532 -25.57 9.50 -23.95
C GLN A 532 -25.19 8.11 -24.48
N VAL A 533 -26.20 7.38 -24.95
CA VAL A 533 -26.05 6.05 -25.54
C VAL A 533 -25.98 6.14 -27.06
N GLN A 534 -25.09 5.37 -27.66
CA GLN A 534 -24.91 5.19 -29.09
C GLN A 534 -24.92 3.69 -29.46
N PRO A 535 -25.19 3.33 -30.72
CA PRO A 535 -24.95 1.97 -31.20
C PRO A 535 -23.48 1.59 -31.10
N THR A 536 -23.20 0.35 -30.68
CA THR A 536 -21.85 -0.22 -30.71
C THR A 536 -21.30 -0.19 -32.15
N LEU A 537 -20.08 0.29 -32.33
CA LEU A 537 -19.42 0.35 -33.64
C LEU A 537 -19.04 -1.06 -34.11
N SER A 538 -19.04 -1.27 -35.43
CA SER A 538 -18.39 -2.45 -36.02
C SER A 538 -16.89 -2.44 -35.69
N LEU A 539 -16.21 -3.58 -35.72
CA LEU A 539 -14.77 -3.62 -35.41
C LEU A 539 -13.93 -2.78 -36.38
N ASP A 540 -14.29 -2.77 -37.67
CA ASP A 540 -13.69 -1.89 -38.67
C ASP A 540 -13.88 -0.41 -38.33
N ASP A 541 -15.12 0.00 -38.02
CA ASP A 541 -15.43 1.37 -37.66
C ASP A 541 -14.77 1.78 -36.33
N LEU A 542 -14.64 0.85 -35.39
CA LEU A 542 -13.97 1.07 -34.11
C LEU A 542 -12.47 1.29 -34.32
N VAL A 543 -11.82 0.48 -35.17
CA VAL A 543 -10.41 0.69 -35.53
C VAL A 543 -10.22 2.08 -36.14
N GLN A 544 -11.06 2.48 -37.09
CA GLN A 544 -10.97 3.81 -37.69
C GLN A 544 -11.25 4.92 -36.67
N PHE A 545 -12.25 4.73 -35.81
CA PHE A 545 -12.58 5.68 -34.74
C PHE A 545 -11.39 5.88 -33.80
N LEU A 546 -10.78 4.81 -33.28
CA LEU A 546 -9.67 4.91 -32.33
C LEU A 546 -8.38 5.42 -33.00
N LYS A 547 -8.09 5.01 -34.24
CA LYS A 547 -6.94 5.51 -35.01
C LYS A 547 -6.99 7.02 -35.22
N ASN A 548 -8.18 7.57 -35.47
CA ASN A 548 -8.37 9.00 -35.71
C ASN A 548 -8.34 9.84 -34.43
N ALA A 549 -8.17 9.22 -33.26
CA ALA A 549 -8.07 9.95 -32.00
C ALA A 549 -6.73 10.70 -31.91
N HIS A 550 -6.77 11.93 -31.39
CA HIS A 550 -5.60 12.81 -31.32
C HIS A 550 -4.56 12.41 -30.25
N ARG A 551 -4.81 11.32 -29.50
CA ARG A 551 -3.94 10.81 -28.43
C ARG A 551 -3.74 9.30 -28.58
N PRO A 552 -2.61 8.75 -28.11
CA PRO A 552 -2.36 7.32 -28.05
C PRO A 552 -3.52 6.59 -27.36
N THR A 553 -3.93 5.46 -27.90
CA THR A 553 -5.13 4.74 -27.46
C THR A 553 -4.80 3.34 -26.98
N ILE A 554 -5.39 2.96 -25.85
CA ILE A 554 -5.36 1.63 -25.26
C ILE A 554 -6.75 1.01 -25.35
N LEU A 555 -6.87 -0.09 -26.07
CA LEU A 555 -8.03 -0.96 -26.06
C LEU A 555 -7.96 -1.90 -24.84
N VAL A 556 -8.96 -1.82 -23.98
CA VAL A 556 -9.14 -2.71 -22.84
C VAL A 556 -10.29 -3.66 -23.15
N ASP A 557 -9.95 -4.88 -23.58
CA ASP A 557 -10.93 -5.92 -23.92
C ASP A 557 -11.18 -6.82 -22.70
N ASN A 558 -12.19 -6.51 -21.89
CA ASN A 558 -12.59 -7.30 -20.72
C ASN A 558 -13.60 -8.40 -21.06
N THR A 559 -13.54 -8.96 -22.28
CA THR A 559 -14.42 -10.04 -22.74
C THR A 559 -13.69 -11.37 -22.89
N SER A 560 -14.42 -12.40 -23.32
CA SER A 560 -13.88 -13.66 -23.82
C SER A 560 -14.27 -13.92 -25.28
N ASP A 561 -14.54 -12.84 -26.03
CA ASP A 561 -15.04 -12.90 -27.40
C ASP A 561 -13.90 -13.20 -28.39
N GLU A 562 -14.09 -14.24 -29.18
CA GLU A 562 -13.11 -14.68 -30.18
C GLU A 562 -13.06 -13.77 -31.40
N THR A 563 -14.17 -13.12 -31.75
CA THR A 563 -14.26 -12.18 -32.87
C THR A 563 -13.40 -10.94 -32.60
N ILE A 564 -13.43 -10.43 -31.36
CA ILE A 564 -12.61 -9.29 -30.93
C ILE A 564 -11.13 -9.71 -30.89
N ALA A 565 -10.83 -10.87 -30.31
CA ALA A 565 -9.48 -11.43 -30.25
C ALA A 565 -8.83 -11.59 -31.64
N ASN A 566 -9.59 -12.06 -32.62
CA ASN A 566 -9.12 -12.21 -34.00
C ASN A 566 -8.80 -10.86 -34.68
N TYR A 567 -9.29 -9.76 -34.13
CA TYR A 567 -9.06 -8.40 -34.62
C TYR A 567 -7.84 -7.71 -34.00
N TYR A 568 -7.22 -8.29 -32.96
CA TYR A 568 -6.07 -7.72 -32.29
C TYR A 568 -4.93 -7.34 -33.25
N PRO A 569 -4.51 -8.20 -34.22
CA PRO A 569 -3.50 -7.83 -35.20
C PRO A 569 -3.81 -6.53 -35.96
N THR A 570 -5.08 -6.28 -36.27
CA THR A 570 -5.53 -5.07 -36.97
C THR A 570 -5.43 -3.85 -36.07
N PHE A 571 -5.87 -3.93 -34.81
CA PHE A 571 -5.70 -2.83 -33.83
C PHE A 571 -4.22 -2.45 -33.65
N ILE A 572 -3.38 -3.45 -33.42
CA ILE A 572 -1.94 -3.28 -33.20
C ILE A 572 -1.27 -2.59 -34.39
N LYS A 573 -1.56 -3.03 -35.62
CA LYS A 573 -1.03 -2.40 -36.86
C LYS A 573 -1.43 -0.94 -37.02
N GLN A 574 -2.52 -0.50 -36.41
CA GLN A 574 -2.96 0.90 -36.45
C GLN A 574 -2.46 1.72 -35.26
N GLY A 575 -1.50 1.21 -34.47
CA GLY A 575 -0.94 1.92 -33.32
C GLY A 575 -1.80 1.86 -32.06
N ILE A 576 -2.83 1.01 -32.03
CA ILE A 576 -3.75 0.88 -30.89
C ILE A 576 -3.22 -0.23 -29.99
N SER A 577 -2.84 0.13 -28.76
CA SER A 577 -2.31 -0.81 -27.77
C SER A 577 -3.44 -1.61 -27.12
N ILE A 578 -3.15 -2.78 -26.54
CA ILE A 578 -4.15 -3.70 -25.97
C ILE A 578 -3.72 -4.16 -24.57
N ALA A 579 -4.62 -4.02 -23.59
CA ALA A 579 -4.56 -4.67 -22.28
C ALA A 579 -5.79 -5.57 -22.09
N THR A 580 -5.61 -6.83 -21.69
CA THR A 580 -6.72 -7.80 -21.76
C THR A 580 -6.55 -9.05 -20.89
N PRO A 581 -7.62 -9.56 -20.24
CA PRO A 581 -7.69 -10.91 -19.71
C PRO A 581 -8.16 -11.95 -20.76
N ASN A 582 -8.48 -11.55 -21.99
CA ASN A 582 -9.04 -12.42 -23.04
C ASN A 582 -7.99 -13.39 -23.58
N LYS A 583 -8.10 -14.66 -23.19
CA LYS A 583 -7.15 -15.73 -23.57
C LYS A 583 -7.20 -16.10 -25.06
N LYS A 584 -8.30 -15.83 -25.75
CA LYS A 584 -8.57 -16.38 -27.10
C LYS A 584 -7.51 -15.98 -28.13
N ALA A 585 -7.05 -14.73 -28.08
CA ALA A 585 -6.03 -14.21 -28.98
C ALA A 585 -4.68 -14.93 -28.82
N PHE A 586 -4.38 -15.36 -27.59
CA PHE A 586 -3.08 -15.89 -27.20
C PHE A 586 -3.03 -17.43 -27.21
N SER A 587 -4.18 -18.08 -27.17
CA SER A 587 -4.29 -19.54 -27.09
C SER A 587 -4.98 -20.19 -28.29
N SER A 588 -5.47 -19.44 -29.29
CA SER A 588 -6.12 -20.03 -30.47
C SER A 588 -5.07 -20.54 -31.47
N THR A 589 -5.12 -20.10 -32.73
CA THR A 589 -4.15 -20.53 -33.74
C THR A 589 -2.78 -19.92 -33.48
N LEU A 590 -1.72 -20.63 -33.85
CA LEU A 590 -0.37 -20.10 -33.79
C LEU A 590 -0.19 -18.89 -34.73
N LYS A 591 -0.95 -18.86 -35.84
CA LYS A 591 -0.97 -17.71 -36.76
C LYS A 591 -1.37 -16.41 -36.07
N ILE A 592 -2.47 -16.40 -35.29
CA ILE A 592 -2.93 -15.17 -34.61
C ILE A 592 -1.88 -14.73 -33.58
N TRP A 593 -1.31 -15.66 -32.82
CA TRP A 593 -0.21 -15.37 -31.89
C TRP A 593 0.96 -14.69 -32.62
N ASN A 594 1.44 -15.30 -33.71
CA ASN A 594 2.54 -14.75 -34.50
C ASN A 594 2.20 -13.38 -35.09
N ASP A 595 1.01 -13.21 -35.65
CA ASP A 595 0.55 -11.93 -36.18
C ASP A 595 0.55 -10.85 -35.08
N ILE A 596 0.09 -11.16 -33.87
CA ILE A 596 0.08 -10.19 -32.74
C ILE A 596 1.49 -9.71 -32.43
N PHE A 597 2.41 -10.63 -32.12
CA PHE A 597 3.74 -10.24 -31.64
C PHE A 597 4.64 -9.72 -32.77
N THR A 598 4.56 -10.26 -33.99
CA THR A 598 5.31 -9.73 -35.14
C THR A 598 4.86 -8.31 -35.50
N ASN A 599 3.56 -8.01 -35.40
CA ASN A 599 3.06 -6.66 -35.66
C ASN A 599 3.45 -5.69 -34.53
N ALA A 600 3.45 -6.15 -33.28
CA ALA A 600 3.82 -5.32 -32.13
C ALA A 600 5.30 -4.89 -32.12
N GLU A 601 6.15 -5.59 -32.88
CA GLU A 601 7.57 -5.24 -33.09
C GLU A 601 7.78 -4.15 -34.16
N GLN A 602 6.75 -3.79 -34.94
CA GLN A 602 6.88 -2.78 -36.00
C GLN A 602 6.87 -1.36 -35.42
N ASP A 603 7.62 -0.45 -36.06
CA ASP A 603 7.63 0.96 -35.68
C ASP A 603 6.23 1.58 -35.75
N GLY A 604 5.81 2.23 -34.67
CA GLY A 604 4.48 2.86 -34.56
C GLY A 604 3.31 1.90 -34.31
N ALA A 605 3.58 0.60 -34.09
CA ALA A 605 2.56 -0.36 -33.70
C ALA A 605 2.13 -0.22 -32.22
N GLY A 606 0.95 -0.72 -31.90
CA GLY A 606 0.44 -0.79 -30.54
C GLY A 606 1.14 -1.83 -29.68
N LEU A 607 1.25 -1.58 -28.38
CA LEU A 607 1.78 -2.52 -27.40
C LEU A 607 0.72 -3.55 -26.99
N VAL A 608 1.13 -4.74 -26.55
CA VAL A 608 0.20 -5.80 -26.12
C VAL A 608 0.61 -6.37 -24.78
N TYR A 609 -0.29 -6.25 -23.79
CA TYR A 609 -0.14 -6.78 -22.45
C TYR A 609 -1.35 -7.63 -22.07
N HIS A 610 -1.11 -8.75 -21.38
CA HIS A 610 -2.12 -9.77 -21.15
C HIS A 610 -1.86 -10.60 -19.88
N GLU A 611 -1.33 -9.99 -18.82
CA GLU A 611 -1.00 -10.63 -17.52
C GLU A 611 -2.19 -11.48 -17.02
N SER A 612 -3.38 -10.89 -17.04
CA SER A 612 -4.63 -11.52 -16.58
C SER A 612 -5.15 -12.70 -17.40
N THR A 613 -4.44 -13.11 -18.46
CA THR A 613 -4.76 -14.34 -19.18
C THR A 613 -4.35 -15.60 -18.41
N VAL A 614 -3.35 -15.52 -17.52
CA VAL A 614 -2.89 -16.66 -16.71
C VAL A 614 -2.65 -16.22 -15.27
N GLY A 615 -3.51 -16.67 -14.36
CA GLY A 615 -3.37 -16.40 -12.92
C GLY A 615 -3.94 -15.07 -12.44
N ALA A 616 -4.91 -14.50 -13.16
CA ALA A 616 -5.56 -13.23 -12.80
C ALA A 616 -4.52 -12.11 -12.60
N GLY A 617 -4.45 -11.48 -11.43
CA GLY A 617 -3.50 -10.41 -11.15
C GLY A 617 -2.11 -10.87 -10.70
N LEU A 618 -1.84 -12.18 -10.61
CA LEU A 618 -0.54 -12.68 -10.16
C LEU A 618 0.56 -12.36 -11.18
N PRO A 619 1.77 -11.96 -10.73
CA PRO A 619 2.88 -11.65 -11.62
C PRO A 619 3.48 -12.95 -12.18
N ILE A 620 2.97 -13.43 -13.31
CA ILE A 620 3.41 -14.70 -13.94
C ILE A 620 4.00 -14.43 -15.32
N ILE A 621 3.26 -13.77 -16.19
CA ILE A 621 3.63 -13.50 -17.59
C ILE A 621 4.75 -12.47 -17.66
N GLY A 622 4.67 -11.38 -16.89
CA GLY A 622 5.72 -10.37 -16.80
C GLY A 622 7.07 -10.99 -16.41
N PRO A 623 7.19 -11.60 -15.21
CA PRO A 623 8.42 -12.26 -14.79
C PRO A 623 8.90 -13.36 -15.74
N LEU A 624 7.99 -14.15 -16.33
CA LEU A 624 8.36 -15.16 -17.32
C LEU A 624 8.99 -14.54 -18.57
N LYS A 625 8.41 -13.45 -19.09
CA LYS A 625 8.99 -12.70 -20.21
C LYS A 625 10.37 -12.15 -19.85
N ASP A 626 10.53 -11.60 -18.65
CA ASP A 626 11.83 -11.06 -18.21
C ASP A 626 12.91 -12.14 -18.11
N LEU A 627 12.57 -13.34 -17.60
CA LEU A 627 13.47 -14.49 -17.58
C LEU A 627 13.95 -14.84 -19.00
N VAL A 628 13.01 -14.97 -19.95
CA VAL A 628 13.32 -15.30 -21.35
C VAL A 628 14.12 -14.19 -22.03
N LEU A 629 13.71 -12.93 -21.88
CA LEU A 629 14.35 -11.76 -22.52
C LEU A 629 15.78 -11.54 -22.02
N THR A 630 16.06 -11.80 -20.74
CA THR A 630 17.41 -11.72 -20.17
C THR A 630 18.29 -12.94 -20.51
N GLY A 631 17.79 -13.87 -21.32
CA GLY A 631 18.53 -15.04 -21.82
C GLY A 631 18.59 -16.22 -20.85
N ASP A 632 17.69 -16.31 -19.86
CA ASP A 632 17.52 -17.53 -19.06
C ASP A 632 16.84 -18.63 -19.89
N LYS A 633 17.06 -19.90 -19.53
CA LYS A 633 16.45 -21.05 -20.20
C LYS A 633 15.43 -21.71 -19.29
N ILE A 634 14.17 -21.72 -19.73
CA ILE A 634 13.10 -22.40 -19.02
C ILE A 634 13.31 -23.92 -19.13
N GLU A 635 13.33 -24.61 -17.99
CA GLU A 635 13.40 -26.08 -17.95
C GLU A 635 12.00 -26.67 -17.84
N THR A 636 11.22 -26.20 -16.86
CA THR A 636 9.85 -26.67 -16.63
C THR A 636 8.98 -25.54 -16.10
N ILE A 637 7.74 -25.49 -16.59
CA ILE A 637 6.66 -24.72 -15.98
C ILE A 637 5.59 -25.73 -15.57
N GLU A 638 5.17 -25.69 -14.32
CA GLU A 638 4.13 -26.56 -13.79
C GLU A 638 3.22 -25.75 -12.87
N GLY A 639 1.92 -25.96 -12.92
CA GLY A 639 1.02 -25.14 -12.11
C GLY A 639 -0.41 -25.63 -12.04
N ILE A 640 -1.11 -25.14 -11.02
CA ILE A 640 -2.56 -25.25 -10.88
C ILE A 640 -3.15 -23.93 -11.34
N PHE A 641 -3.84 -23.96 -12.48
CA PHE A 641 -4.28 -22.77 -13.19
C PHE A 641 -5.78 -22.52 -13.11
N SER A 642 -6.55 -23.40 -12.47
CA SER A 642 -8.00 -23.28 -12.30
C SER A 642 -8.35 -23.26 -10.82
N GLY A 643 -9.00 -22.18 -10.37
CA GLY A 643 -9.48 -22.08 -8.99
C GLY A 643 -10.53 -23.12 -8.66
N THR A 644 -11.43 -23.43 -9.60
CA THR A 644 -12.45 -24.49 -9.47
C THR A 644 -11.80 -25.85 -9.22
N LEU A 645 -10.82 -26.21 -10.06
CA LEU A 645 -10.14 -27.50 -9.96
C LEU A 645 -9.17 -27.53 -8.77
N SER A 646 -8.57 -26.39 -8.41
CA SER A 646 -7.79 -26.24 -7.18
C SER A 646 -8.65 -26.58 -5.97
N TYR A 647 -9.81 -25.93 -5.82
CA TYR A 647 -10.74 -26.22 -4.73
C TYR A 647 -11.19 -27.68 -4.70
N ILE A 648 -11.59 -28.23 -5.86
CA ILE A 648 -12.05 -29.63 -5.93
C ILE A 648 -10.96 -30.59 -5.45
N PHE A 649 -9.72 -30.45 -5.93
CA PHE A 649 -8.64 -31.36 -5.56
C PHE A 649 -8.09 -31.11 -4.14
N ASN A 650 -8.11 -29.86 -3.66
CA ASN A 650 -7.72 -29.53 -2.29
C ASN A 650 -8.68 -30.15 -1.26
N GLU A 651 -9.98 -30.23 -1.58
CA GLU A 651 -10.97 -30.89 -0.73
C GLU A 651 -10.98 -32.42 -0.95
N PHE A 652 -10.81 -32.87 -2.19
CA PHE A 652 -10.91 -34.30 -2.53
C PHE A 652 -9.68 -35.11 -2.09
N SER A 653 -8.47 -34.57 -2.23
CA SER A 653 -7.21 -35.27 -1.97
C SER A 653 -6.31 -34.47 -1.04
N THR A 654 -6.31 -34.84 0.25
CA THR A 654 -5.54 -34.18 1.31
C THR A 654 -4.43 -35.09 1.84
N PRO A 655 -3.46 -34.55 2.59
CA PRO A 655 -2.48 -35.34 3.33
C PRO A 655 -3.09 -36.20 4.46
N GLU A 656 -4.37 -35.99 4.77
CA GLU A 656 -5.13 -36.77 5.74
C GLU A 656 -6.06 -37.77 5.02
N LYS A 657 -6.18 -38.98 5.54
CA LYS A 657 -7.05 -39.99 4.91
C LYS A 657 -8.51 -39.54 5.01
N SER A 658 -9.20 -39.50 3.88
CA SER A 658 -10.59 -39.05 3.78
C SER A 658 -11.34 -39.85 2.73
N ASP A 659 -12.56 -40.29 3.06
CA ASP A 659 -13.44 -41.06 2.18
C ASP A 659 -14.42 -40.17 1.38
N VAL A 660 -14.14 -38.86 1.29
CA VAL A 660 -14.93 -37.94 0.46
C VAL A 660 -14.92 -38.35 -1.01
N LYS A 661 -16.10 -38.34 -1.63
CA LYS A 661 -16.29 -38.69 -3.04
C LYS A 661 -16.09 -37.48 -3.95
N PHE A 662 -15.55 -37.72 -5.13
CA PHE A 662 -15.30 -36.67 -6.11
C PHE A 662 -16.58 -35.97 -6.54
N SER A 663 -17.63 -36.74 -6.84
CA SER A 663 -18.93 -36.22 -7.26
C SER A 663 -19.59 -35.31 -6.20
N ASP A 664 -19.39 -35.60 -4.91
CA ASP A 664 -19.92 -34.79 -3.80
C ASP A 664 -19.19 -33.45 -3.70
N ILE A 665 -17.87 -33.44 -3.90
CA ILE A 665 -17.07 -32.21 -3.93
C ILE A 665 -17.43 -31.34 -5.14
N VAL A 666 -17.65 -31.94 -6.33
CA VAL A 666 -18.12 -31.20 -7.51
C VAL A 666 -19.49 -30.56 -7.27
N LYS A 667 -20.43 -31.30 -6.66
CA LYS A 667 -21.74 -30.75 -6.26
C LYS A 667 -21.58 -29.61 -5.25
N LYS A 668 -20.70 -29.78 -4.26
CA LYS A 668 -20.38 -28.74 -3.26
C LYS A 668 -19.82 -27.49 -3.92
N ALA A 669 -18.86 -27.64 -4.84
CA ALA A 669 -18.28 -26.52 -5.60
C ALA A 669 -19.35 -25.76 -6.39
N LYS A 670 -20.26 -26.48 -7.07
CA LYS A 670 -21.38 -25.85 -7.78
C LYS A 670 -22.32 -25.08 -6.84
N ASN A 671 -22.68 -25.69 -5.70
CA ASN A 671 -23.58 -25.06 -4.73
C ASN A 671 -22.97 -23.80 -4.08
N LEU A 672 -21.64 -23.75 -3.94
CA LEU A 672 -20.90 -22.58 -3.49
C LEU A 672 -20.67 -21.54 -4.59
N GLY A 673 -21.06 -21.83 -5.83
CA GLY A 673 -20.86 -20.94 -6.98
C GLY A 673 -19.41 -20.89 -7.49
N TYR A 674 -18.61 -21.92 -7.20
CA TYR A 674 -17.22 -21.99 -7.67
C TYR A 674 -17.06 -22.58 -9.07
N THR A 675 -18.10 -23.19 -9.63
CA THR A 675 -18.10 -23.72 -11.01
C THR A 675 -18.83 -22.77 -11.95
N GLU A 676 -18.60 -22.94 -13.25
CA GLU A 676 -19.53 -22.44 -14.27
C GLU A 676 -20.94 -23.05 -14.08
N PRO A 677 -22.00 -22.46 -14.69
CA PRO A 677 -23.37 -22.98 -14.57
C PRO A 677 -23.47 -24.48 -14.91
N ASP A 678 -22.65 -24.93 -15.86
CA ASP A 678 -22.39 -26.33 -16.15
C ASP A 678 -20.96 -26.70 -15.72
N PRO A 679 -20.76 -27.51 -14.66
CA PRO A 679 -19.42 -27.90 -14.18
C PRO A 679 -18.57 -28.63 -15.22
N ARG A 680 -19.16 -29.14 -16.30
CA ARG A 680 -18.41 -29.73 -17.42
C ARG A 680 -17.48 -28.72 -18.09
N ASP A 681 -17.79 -27.43 -18.04
CA ASP A 681 -16.95 -26.39 -18.61
C ASP A 681 -15.62 -26.21 -17.87
N ASP A 682 -15.60 -26.50 -16.55
CA ASP A 682 -14.38 -26.57 -15.74
C ASP A 682 -13.66 -27.92 -15.87
N LEU A 683 -14.42 -29.02 -15.76
CA LEU A 683 -13.90 -30.38 -15.67
C LEU A 683 -13.26 -30.91 -16.96
N ASN A 684 -13.57 -30.33 -18.12
CA ASN A 684 -12.96 -30.72 -19.39
C ASN A 684 -11.48 -30.30 -19.53
N GLY A 685 -10.95 -29.46 -18.63
CA GLY A 685 -9.54 -29.05 -18.62
C GLY A 685 -9.14 -28.01 -19.68
N LEU A 686 -10.07 -27.56 -20.54
CA LEU A 686 -9.76 -26.69 -21.67
C LEU A 686 -9.34 -25.27 -21.25
N ASP A 687 -9.86 -24.75 -20.13
CA ASP A 687 -9.38 -23.46 -19.58
C ASP A 687 -7.91 -23.55 -19.14
N VAL A 688 -7.55 -24.64 -18.46
CA VAL A 688 -6.16 -24.94 -18.07
C VAL A 688 -5.29 -25.10 -19.31
N ALA A 689 -5.76 -25.85 -20.32
CA ALA A 689 -5.04 -26.05 -21.58
C ALA A 689 -4.73 -24.73 -22.29
N ARG A 690 -5.69 -23.79 -22.33
CA ARG A 690 -5.44 -22.45 -22.91
C ARG A 690 -4.35 -21.69 -22.17
N LYS A 691 -4.36 -21.72 -20.83
CA LYS A 691 -3.34 -21.05 -20.00
C LYS A 691 -1.96 -21.66 -20.22
N VAL A 692 -1.89 -23.00 -20.30
CA VAL A 692 -0.64 -23.72 -20.61
C VAL A 692 -0.14 -23.40 -22.02
N THR A 693 -1.02 -23.32 -23.02
CA THR A 693 -0.64 -22.89 -24.38
C THR A 693 0.05 -21.52 -24.37
N ILE A 694 -0.49 -20.57 -23.61
CA ILE A 694 0.09 -19.23 -23.49
C ILE A 694 1.48 -19.29 -22.86
N LEU A 695 1.63 -19.98 -21.71
CA LEU A 695 2.92 -20.10 -21.03
C LEU A 695 3.97 -20.83 -21.87
N ALA A 696 3.56 -21.89 -22.58
CA ALA A 696 4.41 -22.64 -23.49
C ALA A 696 4.94 -21.74 -24.61
N ARG A 697 4.05 -21.00 -25.28
CA ARG A 697 4.42 -20.07 -26.37
C ARG A 697 5.33 -18.93 -25.89
N LEU A 698 5.03 -18.32 -24.74
CA LEU A 698 5.89 -17.29 -24.12
C LEU A 698 7.31 -17.79 -23.83
N SER A 699 7.44 -19.08 -23.56
CA SER A 699 8.69 -19.72 -23.19
C SER A 699 9.43 -20.33 -24.40
N GLY A 700 8.96 -20.07 -25.62
CA GLY A 700 9.60 -20.54 -26.86
C GLY A 700 9.12 -21.89 -27.37
N PHE A 701 8.03 -22.44 -26.83
CA PHE A 701 7.42 -23.67 -27.32
C PHE A 701 6.22 -23.37 -28.24
N GLU A 702 6.37 -23.64 -29.54
CA GLU A 702 5.32 -23.39 -30.55
C GLU A 702 4.18 -24.42 -30.50
N VAL A 703 3.26 -24.21 -29.55
CA VAL A 703 2.04 -25.02 -29.44
C VAL A 703 1.01 -24.55 -30.47
N GLU A 704 0.49 -25.44 -31.31
CA GLU A 704 -0.46 -25.09 -32.38
C GLU A 704 -1.83 -24.66 -31.83
N SER A 705 -2.37 -25.40 -30.86
CA SER A 705 -3.67 -25.09 -30.24
C SER A 705 -3.80 -25.73 -28.84
N PRO A 706 -4.83 -25.36 -28.05
CA PRO A 706 -5.09 -25.95 -26.72
C PRO A 706 -5.47 -27.43 -26.78
N THR A 707 -5.69 -27.97 -27.98
CA THR A 707 -6.04 -29.37 -28.22
C THR A 707 -4.96 -30.11 -28.99
N SER A 708 -3.79 -29.49 -29.23
CA SER A 708 -2.68 -30.11 -29.97
C SER A 708 -1.72 -30.90 -29.08
N PHE A 709 -2.04 -31.05 -27.80
CA PHE A 709 -1.27 -31.80 -26.81
C PHE A 709 -2.23 -32.54 -25.85
N PRO A 710 -1.75 -33.54 -25.08
CA PRO A 710 -2.60 -34.29 -24.16
C PRO A 710 -3.28 -33.41 -23.12
N VAL A 711 -4.62 -33.44 -23.09
CA VAL A 711 -5.46 -32.81 -22.08
C VAL A 711 -6.37 -33.88 -21.49
N GLU A 712 -6.14 -34.20 -20.23
CA GLU A 712 -6.98 -35.13 -19.47
C GLU A 712 -8.30 -34.44 -19.09
N SER A 713 -9.42 -35.00 -19.55
CA SER A 713 -10.75 -34.57 -19.13
C SER A 713 -11.17 -35.32 -17.87
N LEU A 714 -11.73 -34.60 -16.90
CA LEU A 714 -12.33 -35.19 -15.69
C LEU A 714 -13.80 -35.58 -15.90
N ILE A 715 -14.33 -35.41 -17.12
CA ILE A 715 -15.68 -35.85 -17.51
C ILE A 715 -15.59 -37.30 -17.95
N PRO A 716 -16.33 -38.23 -17.30
CA PRO A 716 -16.43 -39.61 -17.77
C PRO A 716 -17.01 -39.65 -19.20
N LYS A 717 -16.48 -40.54 -20.05
CA LYS A 717 -16.83 -40.60 -21.49
C LYS A 717 -18.33 -40.80 -21.72
N GLU A 718 -18.97 -41.59 -20.86
CA GLU A 718 -20.40 -41.89 -20.87
C GLU A 718 -21.27 -40.67 -20.54
N LEU A 719 -20.68 -39.62 -19.96
CA LEU A 719 -21.35 -38.41 -19.52
C LEU A 719 -21.05 -37.18 -20.37
N GLU A 720 -20.15 -37.25 -21.35
CA GLU A 720 -19.83 -36.10 -22.23
C GLU A 720 -21.06 -35.62 -23.03
N GLY A 721 -21.87 -36.57 -23.50
CA GLY A 721 -23.02 -36.30 -24.37
C GLY A 721 -24.38 -36.10 -23.68
N VAL A 722 -24.44 -36.07 -22.34
CA VAL A 722 -25.71 -35.92 -21.62
C VAL A 722 -26.31 -34.52 -21.82
N ALA A 723 -27.64 -34.45 -21.83
CA ALA A 723 -28.36 -33.27 -22.33
C ALA A 723 -28.33 -32.08 -21.36
N SER A 724 -28.13 -32.31 -20.06
CA SER A 724 -28.18 -31.24 -19.05
C SER A 724 -27.13 -31.37 -17.95
N ALA A 725 -26.72 -30.24 -17.38
CA ALA A 725 -25.83 -30.17 -16.21
C ALA A 725 -26.41 -30.93 -15.00
N SER A 726 -27.74 -30.95 -14.85
CA SER A 726 -28.42 -31.67 -13.76
C SER A 726 -28.29 -33.18 -13.92
N GLU A 727 -28.48 -33.69 -15.15
CA GLU A 727 -28.28 -35.11 -15.46
C GLU A 727 -26.82 -35.51 -15.25
N PHE A 728 -25.87 -34.67 -15.70
CA PHE A 728 -24.44 -34.87 -15.46
C PHE A 728 -24.13 -35.04 -13.95
N LEU A 729 -24.60 -34.13 -13.11
CA LEU A 729 -24.32 -34.16 -11.66
C LEU A 729 -24.99 -35.34 -10.94
N GLN A 730 -26.16 -35.78 -11.39
CA GLN A 730 -26.84 -36.95 -10.83
C GLN A 730 -26.06 -38.23 -11.13
N ARG A 731 -25.51 -38.34 -12.34
CA ARG A 731 -24.82 -39.55 -12.81
C ARG A 731 -23.33 -39.57 -12.52
N LEU A 732 -22.70 -38.44 -12.20
CA LEU A 732 -21.26 -38.37 -11.91
C LEU A 732 -20.82 -39.34 -10.80
N SER A 733 -21.68 -39.61 -9.81
CA SER A 733 -21.40 -40.57 -8.74
C SER A 733 -21.28 -42.03 -9.19
N GLU A 734 -21.74 -42.37 -10.40
CA GLU A 734 -21.54 -43.70 -11.02
C GLU A 734 -20.04 -43.99 -11.24
N PHE A 735 -19.20 -42.94 -11.31
CA PHE A 735 -17.78 -43.02 -11.68
C PHE A 735 -16.81 -42.69 -10.54
N ASP A 736 -17.31 -42.46 -9.31
CA ASP A 736 -16.44 -42.10 -8.16
C ASP A 736 -15.37 -43.18 -7.87
N ASN A 737 -15.68 -44.45 -8.13
CA ASN A 737 -14.77 -45.56 -7.83
C ASN A 737 -13.44 -45.48 -8.60
N GLU A 738 -13.45 -44.98 -9.84
CA GLU A 738 -12.26 -44.93 -10.69
C GLU A 738 -11.25 -43.90 -10.19
N ILE A 739 -11.73 -42.69 -9.88
CA ILE A 739 -10.88 -41.61 -9.36
C ILE A 739 -10.51 -41.85 -7.89
N GLN A 740 -11.38 -42.50 -7.12
CA GLN A 740 -11.06 -42.92 -5.74
C GLN A 740 -9.89 -43.91 -5.71
N LYS A 741 -9.85 -44.89 -6.61
CA LYS A 741 -8.70 -45.82 -6.73
C LYS A 741 -7.40 -45.07 -7.03
N THR A 742 -7.45 -44.02 -7.85
CA THR A 742 -6.29 -43.18 -8.17
C THR A 742 -5.83 -42.37 -6.96
N LYS A 743 -6.77 -41.86 -6.15
CA LYS A 743 -6.51 -41.15 -4.90
C LYS A 743 -5.90 -42.07 -3.85
N ASP A 744 -6.45 -43.26 -3.68
CA ASP A 744 -5.97 -44.24 -2.71
C ASP A 744 -4.53 -44.68 -3.03
N ASP A 745 -4.24 -45.00 -4.29
CA ASP A 745 -2.88 -45.32 -4.76
C ASP A 745 -1.90 -44.17 -4.51
N ALA A 746 -2.30 -42.92 -4.78
CA ALA A 746 -1.44 -41.77 -4.50
C ALA A 746 -1.18 -41.61 -2.99
N PHE A 747 -2.21 -41.75 -2.17
CA PHE A 747 -2.11 -41.62 -0.72
C PHE A 747 -1.22 -42.71 -0.10
N GLU A 748 -1.37 -43.96 -0.54
CA GLU A 748 -0.51 -45.08 -0.11
C GLU A 748 0.98 -44.84 -0.41
N ASN A 749 1.27 -44.02 -1.41
CA ASN A 749 2.61 -43.60 -1.80
C ASN A 749 3.04 -42.24 -1.20
N GLY A 750 2.30 -41.72 -0.20
CA GLY A 750 2.61 -40.46 0.48
C GLY A 750 2.38 -39.21 -0.37
N LYS A 751 1.40 -39.25 -1.29
CA LYS A 751 1.13 -38.20 -2.27
C LYS A 751 -0.34 -37.79 -2.30
N VAL A 752 -0.61 -36.57 -2.75
CA VAL A 752 -1.93 -36.05 -3.11
C VAL A 752 -2.08 -35.90 -4.62
N LEU A 753 -3.33 -35.86 -5.08
CA LEU A 753 -3.70 -35.55 -6.46
C LEU A 753 -3.90 -34.04 -6.63
N ARG A 754 -3.39 -33.47 -7.73
CA ARG A 754 -3.68 -32.10 -8.17
C ARG A 754 -3.89 -32.07 -9.67
N PHE A 755 -4.82 -31.24 -10.15
CA PHE A 755 -5.00 -31.05 -11.59
C PHE A 755 -4.08 -29.95 -12.09
N VAL A 756 -3.12 -30.30 -12.93
CA VAL A 756 -2.00 -29.43 -13.28
C VAL A 756 -1.85 -29.27 -14.79
N GLY A 757 -1.33 -28.11 -15.18
CA GLY A 757 -0.76 -27.89 -16.49
C GLY A 757 0.76 -27.94 -16.43
N LYS A 758 1.39 -28.52 -17.45
CA LYS A 758 2.85 -28.70 -17.49
C LYS A 758 3.43 -28.38 -18.86
N VAL A 759 4.55 -27.67 -18.85
CA VAL A 759 5.45 -27.46 -19.98
C VAL A 759 6.81 -28.00 -19.56
N ASP A 760 7.28 -29.03 -20.24
CA ASP A 760 8.56 -29.70 -19.98
C ASP A 760 9.46 -29.55 -21.21
N PHE A 761 10.43 -28.64 -21.12
CA PHE A 761 11.36 -28.35 -22.20
C PHE A 761 12.39 -29.47 -22.38
N LYS A 762 12.72 -30.21 -21.31
CA LYS A 762 13.68 -31.33 -21.38
C LYS A 762 13.14 -32.48 -22.22
N ASN A 763 11.83 -32.75 -22.10
CA ASN A 763 11.16 -33.82 -22.81
C ASN A 763 10.34 -33.36 -24.02
N ASN A 764 10.37 -32.07 -24.35
CA ASN A 764 9.55 -31.45 -25.38
C ASN A 764 8.05 -31.81 -25.26
N LYS A 765 7.52 -31.78 -24.03
CA LYS A 765 6.14 -32.22 -23.70
C LYS A 765 5.34 -31.07 -23.11
N VAL A 766 4.12 -30.91 -23.60
CA VAL A 766 3.08 -30.08 -22.97
C VAL A 766 1.93 -30.99 -22.58
N SER A 767 1.37 -30.83 -21.38
CA SER A 767 0.22 -31.63 -20.94
C SER A 767 -0.65 -30.92 -19.90
N VAL A 768 -1.91 -31.35 -19.83
CA VAL A 768 -2.82 -31.07 -18.71
C VAL A 768 -3.29 -32.43 -18.19
N GLU A 769 -3.02 -32.72 -16.91
CA GLU A 769 -3.20 -34.06 -16.34
C GLU A 769 -3.39 -34.00 -14.81
N ILE A 770 -3.83 -35.10 -14.21
CA ILE A 770 -3.77 -35.30 -12.76
C ILE A 770 -2.32 -35.63 -12.36
N GLY A 771 -1.67 -34.69 -11.67
CA GLY A 771 -0.35 -34.88 -11.07
C GLY A 771 -0.43 -35.48 -9.67
N LYS A 772 0.58 -36.30 -9.31
CA LYS A 772 0.75 -36.88 -7.97
C LYS A 772 1.92 -36.20 -7.26
N TYR A 773 1.63 -35.47 -6.18
CA TYR A 773 2.63 -34.66 -5.46
C TYR A 773 2.85 -35.16 -4.04
N PRO A 774 4.10 -35.27 -3.55
CA PRO A 774 4.39 -35.55 -2.15
C PRO A 774 3.66 -34.60 -1.19
N PHE A 775 3.36 -35.08 0.03
CA PHE A 775 2.66 -34.28 1.03
C PHE A 775 3.39 -33.00 1.46
N ASP A 776 4.72 -32.95 1.31
CA ASP A 776 5.57 -31.78 1.60
C ASP A 776 5.79 -30.87 0.38
N HIS A 777 5.23 -31.21 -0.79
CA HIS A 777 5.32 -30.38 -1.98
C HIS A 777 4.44 -29.11 -1.85
N SER A 778 4.87 -27.98 -2.40
CA SER A 778 4.13 -26.70 -2.34
C SER A 778 2.69 -26.78 -2.87
N PHE A 779 2.45 -27.67 -3.85
CA PHE A 779 1.11 -27.89 -4.41
C PHE A 779 0.18 -28.66 -3.46
N ALA A 780 0.74 -29.42 -2.50
CA ALA A 780 -0.05 -30.16 -1.53
C ALA A 780 -0.60 -29.27 -0.41
N SER A 781 0.09 -28.16 -0.09
CA SER A 781 -0.25 -27.24 1.00
C SER A 781 -1.20 -26.09 0.62
N LEU A 782 -1.70 -26.06 -0.62
CA LEU A 782 -2.65 -25.02 -1.06
C LEU A 782 -3.94 -25.07 -0.25
N LYS A 783 -4.47 -23.89 0.07
CA LYS A 783 -5.74 -23.74 0.79
C LYS A 783 -6.75 -23.02 -0.11
N GLY A 784 -8.02 -23.38 0.03
CA GLY A 784 -9.09 -22.77 -0.77
C GLY A 784 -8.94 -23.05 -2.26
N SER A 785 -9.00 -21.99 -3.06
CA SER A 785 -9.02 -22.03 -4.53
C SER A 785 -7.83 -21.30 -5.18
N ASP A 786 -6.72 -21.16 -4.45
CA ASP A 786 -5.50 -20.52 -4.96
C ASP A 786 -4.97 -21.21 -6.22
N ASN A 787 -4.42 -20.39 -7.13
CA ASN A 787 -3.54 -20.88 -8.19
C ASN A 787 -2.10 -20.87 -7.70
N VAL A 788 -1.29 -21.74 -8.30
CA VAL A 788 0.15 -21.75 -8.08
C VAL A 788 0.88 -22.07 -9.37
N VAL A 789 2.01 -21.44 -9.60
CA VAL A 789 2.91 -21.72 -10.72
C VAL A 789 4.33 -21.90 -10.19
N ALA A 790 4.97 -22.98 -10.61
CA ALA A 790 6.36 -23.27 -10.38
C ALA A 790 7.13 -23.13 -11.71
N ILE A 791 8.08 -22.20 -11.76
CA ILE A 791 8.93 -21.96 -12.93
C ILE A 791 10.36 -22.36 -12.57
N LYS A 792 10.87 -23.41 -13.19
CA LYS A 792 12.25 -23.86 -13.04
C LYS A 792 13.06 -23.48 -14.28
N THR A 793 14.24 -22.93 -14.07
CA THR A 793 15.13 -22.47 -15.15
C THR A 793 16.57 -22.89 -14.87
N GLU A 794 17.46 -22.62 -15.83
CA GLU A 794 18.91 -22.81 -15.65
C GLU A 794 19.46 -21.94 -14.50
N ARG A 795 18.97 -20.70 -14.35
CA ARG A 795 19.37 -19.80 -13.24
C ARG A 795 18.63 -20.08 -11.93
N TYR A 796 17.42 -20.63 -12.00
CA TYR A 796 16.58 -20.98 -10.85
C TYR A 796 16.37 -22.50 -10.76
N PRO A 797 17.39 -23.26 -10.29
CA PRO A 797 17.27 -24.71 -10.11
C PRO A 797 16.29 -25.09 -8.98
N ASN A 798 16.13 -24.20 -8.00
CA ASN A 798 14.99 -24.16 -7.09
C ASN A 798 13.88 -23.34 -7.77
N PRO A 799 12.71 -23.94 -8.05
CA PRO A 799 11.68 -23.26 -8.83
C PRO A 799 11.19 -21.96 -8.18
N LEU A 800 11.00 -20.92 -8.99
CA LEU A 800 10.24 -19.74 -8.60
C LEU A 800 8.77 -20.14 -8.41
N ILE A 801 8.25 -19.95 -7.20
CA ILE A 801 6.86 -20.26 -6.86
C ILE A 801 6.07 -18.95 -6.75
N VAL A 802 5.01 -18.83 -7.56
CA VAL A 802 4.03 -17.74 -7.44
C VAL A 802 2.69 -18.35 -7.05
N GLN A 803 2.14 -17.92 -5.91
CA GLN A 803 0.86 -18.42 -5.37
C GLN A 803 -0.05 -17.25 -5.00
N GLY A 804 -1.36 -17.44 -5.22
CA GLY A 804 -2.41 -16.60 -4.65
C GLY A 804 -3.73 -16.79 -5.39
N ALA A 805 -4.66 -15.86 -5.19
CA ALA A 805 -5.97 -15.90 -5.82
C ALA A 805 -5.86 -15.88 -7.36
N GLY A 806 -6.15 -17.02 -7.99
CA GLY A 806 -6.05 -17.19 -9.45
C GLY A 806 -7.30 -16.85 -10.24
N ALA A 807 -8.34 -16.37 -9.55
CA ALA A 807 -9.64 -15.96 -10.07
C ALA A 807 -10.26 -14.91 -9.13
N GLY A 808 -11.27 -14.19 -9.63
CA GLY A 808 -11.93 -13.12 -8.89
C GLY A 808 -11.94 -11.80 -9.66
N SER A 809 -13.06 -11.09 -9.62
CA SER A 809 -13.28 -9.91 -10.46
C SER A 809 -12.29 -8.78 -10.18
N GLU A 810 -12.04 -8.49 -8.89
CA GLU A 810 -11.17 -7.41 -8.46
C GLU A 810 -9.70 -7.70 -8.78
N VAL A 811 -9.23 -8.90 -8.47
CA VAL A 811 -7.83 -9.30 -8.72
C VAL A 811 -7.54 -9.41 -10.22
N THR A 812 -8.49 -9.90 -11.02
CA THR A 812 -8.34 -9.97 -12.49
C THR A 812 -8.32 -8.57 -13.10
N ALA A 813 -9.24 -7.69 -12.67
CA ALA A 813 -9.31 -6.30 -13.12
C ALA A 813 -8.05 -5.52 -12.73
N HIS A 814 -7.49 -5.78 -11.56
CA HIS A 814 -6.24 -5.18 -11.11
C HIS A 814 -5.09 -5.51 -12.07
N GLY A 815 -4.94 -6.77 -12.48
CA GLY A 815 -3.92 -7.15 -13.47
C GLY A 815 -4.10 -6.45 -14.81
N VAL A 816 -5.35 -6.31 -15.28
CA VAL A 816 -5.65 -5.57 -16.53
C VAL A 816 -5.34 -4.07 -16.38
N LEU A 817 -5.63 -3.49 -15.21
CA LEU A 817 -5.32 -2.09 -14.92
C LEU A 817 -3.82 -1.86 -14.82
N ALA A 818 -3.08 -2.74 -14.17
CA ALA A 818 -1.61 -2.70 -14.12
C ALA A 818 -1.01 -2.74 -15.53
N ASP A 819 -1.51 -3.61 -16.40
CA ASP A 819 -1.09 -3.67 -17.80
C ASP A 819 -1.45 -2.40 -18.59
N THR A 820 -2.63 -1.83 -18.32
CA THR A 820 -3.06 -0.55 -18.91
C THR A 820 -2.12 0.59 -18.49
N ILE A 821 -1.66 0.60 -17.24
CA ILE A 821 -0.69 1.58 -16.72
C ILE A 821 0.68 1.39 -17.38
N LYS A 822 1.22 0.16 -17.42
CA LYS A 822 2.51 -0.14 -18.07
C LYS A 822 2.52 0.29 -19.54
N ILE A 823 1.41 0.10 -20.25
CA ILE A 823 1.26 0.59 -21.63
C ILE A 823 1.30 2.12 -21.65
N ALA A 824 0.49 2.77 -20.79
CA ALA A 824 0.39 4.22 -20.75
C ALA A 824 1.74 4.88 -20.46
N GLU A 825 2.52 4.36 -19.51
CA GLU A 825 3.87 4.85 -19.19
C GLU A 825 4.82 4.84 -20.38
N ARG A 826 4.58 3.94 -21.35
CA ARG A 826 5.41 3.81 -22.56
C ARG A 826 4.94 4.64 -23.74
N ILE A 827 3.66 5.04 -23.78
CA ILE A 827 3.07 5.70 -24.95
C ILE A 827 2.54 7.10 -24.67
N ALA A 828 2.35 7.48 -23.41
CA ALA A 828 1.82 8.79 -23.06
C ALA A 828 2.85 9.87 -23.38
N ASN A 829 2.47 10.78 -24.29
CA ASN A 829 3.25 11.93 -24.73
C ASN A 829 2.61 13.24 -24.27
#